data_AF-A0A4U8PZ10-F1
#
_entry.id   AF-A0A4U8PZ10-F1
#
_cell.length_a   1.000
_cell.length_b   1.000
_cell.length_c   1.000
_cell.angle_alpha   90.00
_cell.angle_beta   90.00
_cell.angle_gamma   90.00
#
_symmetry.space_group_name_H-M   'P 1'
#
loop_
_entity.id
_entity.type
_entity.pdbx_description
1 polymer ?
#
loop_
_entity_poly.entity_id
_entity_poly.type
_entity_poly.pdbx_seq_one_letter_code
_entity_poly.pdbx_strand_id
1 'polypeptide(L)'
;MRKRCKTAIRAIMLAVLLTMAFYFPAEAEAVLENEQAVQRDEGDETERILAVEEDVISQDTDMSSWLCEWDESTFTVTLTEYKGADTDVEVPGTVVKDGNVYGVEIMDTVVGTSSYEYLSTGPFFQNNHIRTVSFQDGVRFRNNSMYKAFFECGNLESVTGLPNGVRTMNDAFKNCKNFIYADRLPPGIEEMQNTFKGCTRLSEAPEIPEGVLNLNSAFQGCQNLMSAPKLPESAQDISYMFLNCINLEYGPEIPPNVTNMDGTFAECYQLKAVPDIYSHSLRTANEAFRFCGELQQISIESDSLESVTRTFYSCRSLQKAELSAKSLQDMDRTFQECSSLTEMPVIPQGVQRLYDTFENCISMVKAGDLPDSIRIVSRAFAGCINLVEVPEFNDQVTSLYGAFQDCTSLKKAPVLPKKLYTLAFTFMGCNNLEQAPEIPAEVLVMRSAFEGCTSLEEAPVIPAGVTDLWRTFRGCSSLKKATDIPQSADNISSLFSGCTELTEAPDIPQGVSNISNTFQYCYRLQGEIIIKANPEYYAKCFEKTGLDGNGLTVHYTENVQNIDRILTTRGENNDHVKKGNNINALVVLFDGNGGTVSQNQIMVRLGYAYEILPVAKRTGYEFAGWYTMKSGGSRVSEETIVGTAANHTLYAAWRPCSYKILFQPEGGSLSVKEKTIAYGSAYGSLPVPVRQGYQFAGWFNSRSGGTQITGKSNFRQTGNQNLYARWKEIIYQVQFNSNGGKKKFSGRGVKNGDSYGSLPAPARSGYRFTGWYTAKSRGKKITSQTRVNLNQDQMLYAHWSKVTVERVNSLKLYNKKKGRMDIAFKGVKGAAGYQILYGSNSSFTKGKKKVYTTKIKKAVTRLKKRKTYYVKVRAYKFDSAGKKIYGKFSSVKKLPIKK
;
A
#
# COMPACT_ATOMS: atom_id res chain seq x y z
N MET A 1 -25.42 19.73 69.49
CA MET A 1 -26.65 20.49 69.80
C MET A 1 -27.43 20.62 68.50
N ARG A 2 -28.71 20.25 68.37
CA ARG A 2 -29.70 19.67 69.29
C ARG A 2 -30.33 18.51 68.50
N LYS A 3 -30.20 17.28 69.01
CA LYS A 3 -31.21 16.65 69.89
C LYS A 3 -32.50 16.39 69.08
N ARG A 4 -33.03 15.18 69.02
CA ARG A 4 -32.96 14.13 70.05
C ARG A 4 -33.71 12.89 69.62
N CYS A 5 -33.29 11.80 70.27
CA CYS A 5 -34.06 10.61 70.65
C CYS A 5 -34.31 9.58 69.56
N LYS A 6 -34.09 8.28 69.80
CA LYS A 6 -33.65 7.51 70.98
C LYS A 6 -33.23 6.14 70.38
N THR A 7 -32.09 5.55 70.76
CA THR A 7 -32.02 4.52 71.82
C THR A 7 -32.91 3.33 71.42
N ALA A 8 -32.45 2.09 71.24
CA ALA A 8 -31.32 1.39 71.79
C ALA A 8 -31.45 -0.09 71.36
N ILE A 9 -30.35 -0.84 71.40
CA ILE A 9 -30.33 -2.27 71.78
C ILE A 9 -31.03 -3.19 70.76
N ARG A 10 -30.31 -3.92 69.91
CA ARG A 10 -29.24 -4.85 70.28
C ARG A 10 -28.07 -4.86 69.29
N ALA A 11 -26.99 -4.21 69.69
CA ALA A 11 -25.67 -4.79 69.55
C ALA A 11 -25.50 -5.91 70.61
N ILE A 12 -24.49 -6.75 70.42
CA ILE A 12 -23.86 -7.66 71.41
C ILE A 12 -24.47 -9.07 71.49
N MET A 13 -24.13 -9.89 70.50
CA MET A 13 -23.25 -11.07 70.60
C MET A 13 -23.24 -11.67 69.19
N LEU A 14 -22.14 -11.86 68.47
CA LEU A 14 -20.71 -11.94 68.76
C LEU A 14 -20.10 -11.83 67.35
N ALA A 15 -19.39 -10.78 66.95
CA ALA A 15 -17.99 -10.56 67.24
C ALA A 15 -17.14 -11.85 67.22
N VAL A 16 -16.05 -11.77 66.45
CA VAL A 16 -14.84 -12.61 66.51
C VAL A 16 -14.85 -13.81 65.57
N LEU A 17 -14.48 -13.56 64.30
CA LEU A 17 -13.32 -14.15 63.61
C LEU A 17 -13.36 -13.71 62.14
N LEU A 18 -12.65 -12.62 61.82
CA LEU A 18 -11.38 -12.64 61.07
C LEU A 18 -11.59 -12.84 59.55
N THR A 19 -11.65 -11.80 58.73
CA THR A 19 -10.54 -11.03 58.10
C THR A 19 -9.72 -11.76 57.03
N MET A 20 -9.78 -11.18 55.82
CA MET A 20 -8.70 -10.91 54.85
C MET A 20 -8.10 -12.03 53.96
N ALA A 21 -8.20 -11.73 52.66
CA ALA A 21 -7.31 -11.99 51.50
C ALA A 21 -5.98 -12.74 51.68
N PHE A 22 -5.60 -13.58 50.70
CA PHE A 22 -4.35 -13.48 49.89
C PHE A 22 -4.14 -14.73 48.96
N TYR A 23 -4.03 -14.47 47.64
CA TYR A 23 -3.14 -15.03 46.59
C TYR A 23 -2.90 -16.55 46.33
N PHE A 24 -3.32 -17.02 45.12
CA PHE A 24 -2.63 -17.79 44.02
C PHE A 24 -1.75 -19.06 44.31
N PRO A 25 -1.33 -19.92 43.32
CA PRO A 25 -2.06 -20.73 42.30
C PRO A 25 -1.43 -22.14 41.96
N ALA A 26 -1.97 -22.81 40.91
CA ALA A 26 -1.33 -23.69 39.89
C ALA A 26 -0.93 -25.18 40.15
N GLU A 27 -1.51 -26.04 39.28
CA GLU A 27 -0.96 -27.15 38.45
C GLU A 27 -0.02 -28.24 39.01
N ALA A 28 -0.35 -29.52 38.75
CA ALA A 28 0.44 -30.45 37.89
C ALA A 28 -0.02 -31.92 37.99
N GLU A 29 -0.04 -32.62 36.85
CA GLU A 29 -0.24 -34.06 36.66
C GLU A 29 0.89 -34.92 37.28
N ALA A 30 0.56 -36.16 37.72
CA ALA A 30 1.21 -37.42 37.32
C ALA A 30 0.98 -38.58 38.32
N VAL A 31 0.37 -39.67 37.82
CA VAL A 31 0.89 -41.06 37.77
C VAL A 31 1.23 -41.85 39.08
N LEU A 32 0.69 -43.09 39.11
CA LEU A 32 1.09 -44.35 39.80
C LEU A 32 0.51 -44.73 41.20
N GLU A 33 -0.24 -45.85 41.15
CA GLU A 33 -0.21 -47.05 42.02
C GLU A 33 -0.63 -47.01 43.51
N ASN A 34 -1.76 -47.66 43.82
CA ASN A 34 -1.87 -48.98 44.50
C ASN A 34 -3.31 -49.13 45.04
N GLU A 35 -4.16 -50.00 44.48
CA GLU A 35 -4.29 -51.44 44.75
C GLU A 35 -4.40 -51.84 46.23
N GLN A 36 -5.60 -52.33 46.60
CA GLN A 36 -5.90 -53.66 47.18
C GLN A 36 -7.39 -53.65 47.64
N ALA A 37 -8.26 -54.60 47.33
CA ALA A 37 -8.07 -56.00 46.97
C ALA A 37 -9.35 -56.61 46.33
N VAL A 38 -9.13 -57.48 45.30
CA VAL A 38 -9.66 -58.87 45.16
C VAL A 38 -11.17 -59.04 44.90
N GLN A 39 -11.68 -59.84 43.94
CA GLN A 39 -11.19 -60.77 42.90
C GLN A 39 -12.42 -61.19 42.05
N ARG A 40 -12.19 -61.49 40.75
CA ARG A 40 -12.85 -62.51 39.87
C ARG A 40 -14.39 -62.42 39.70
N ASP A 41 -15.00 -62.70 38.55
CA ASP A 41 -14.65 -63.58 37.43
C ASP A 41 -15.42 -63.11 36.17
N GLU A 42 -14.89 -63.43 35.00
CA GLU A 42 -15.53 -63.26 33.69
C GLU A 42 -16.66 -64.27 33.51
N GLY A 43 -17.73 -63.89 32.79
CA GLY A 43 -18.66 -64.85 32.19
C GLY A 43 -20.09 -64.34 32.03
N ASP A 44 -20.41 -63.94 30.80
CA ASP A 44 -21.66 -64.26 30.09
C ASP A 44 -22.99 -64.18 30.88
N GLU A 45 -23.72 -63.07 30.73
CA GLU A 45 -25.17 -63.01 31.04
C GLU A 45 -25.96 -62.44 29.85
N THR A 46 -26.18 -63.29 28.86
CA THR A 46 -27.52 -63.41 28.26
C THR A 46 -28.49 -63.98 29.30
N GLU A 47 -29.74 -63.51 29.27
CA GLU A 47 -30.89 -63.92 30.11
C GLU A 47 -31.00 -63.29 31.52
N ARG A 48 -31.55 -62.08 31.56
CA ARG A 48 -32.53 -61.67 32.58
C ARG A 48 -33.60 -60.76 31.95
N ILE A 49 -34.37 -61.36 31.05
CA ILE A 49 -35.75 -60.92 30.77
C ILE A 49 -36.65 -61.79 31.66
N LEU A 50 -37.71 -61.18 32.19
CA LEU A 50 -38.79 -61.72 33.03
C LEU A 50 -38.62 -61.50 34.55
N ALA A 51 -39.23 -60.42 35.05
CA ALA A 51 -40.45 -60.50 35.85
C ALA A 51 -40.59 -59.30 36.83
N VAL A 52 -41.20 -58.20 36.36
CA VAL A 52 -42.01 -57.18 37.09
C VAL A 52 -42.71 -56.38 35.96
N GLU A 53 -44.01 -56.21 35.77
CA GLU A 53 -45.26 -56.57 36.43
C GLU A 53 -46.35 -56.61 35.32
N GLU A 54 -47.20 -57.63 35.35
CA GLU A 54 -48.19 -57.98 34.32
C GLU A 54 -49.58 -57.34 34.58
N ASP A 55 -49.65 -56.22 35.30
CA ASP A 55 -50.92 -55.66 35.81
C ASP A 55 -51.18 -54.18 35.46
N VAL A 56 -50.75 -53.65 34.29
CA VAL A 56 -51.37 -52.44 33.68
C VAL A 56 -51.13 -52.41 32.16
N ILE A 57 -51.81 -53.25 31.37
CA ILE A 57 -51.97 -52.99 29.92
C ILE A 57 -53.42 -53.27 29.57
N SER A 58 -54.34 -52.36 29.90
CA SER A 58 -55.77 -52.59 29.65
C SER A 58 -56.55 -51.42 29.08
N GLN A 59 -55.89 -50.32 28.69
CA GLN A 59 -56.55 -49.26 27.94
C GLN A 59 -55.65 -48.77 26.81
N ASP A 60 -56.17 -48.85 25.59
CA ASP A 60 -55.57 -48.20 24.42
C ASP A 60 -55.45 -46.69 24.71
N THR A 61 -54.32 -46.11 24.32
CA THR A 61 -54.13 -44.66 24.41
C THR A 61 -55.07 -43.97 23.43
N ASP A 62 -55.85 -42.99 23.87
CA ASP A 62 -56.70 -42.20 22.98
C ASP A 62 -55.84 -41.34 22.05
N MET A 63 -55.78 -41.73 20.78
CA MET A 63 -55.06 -41.03 19.72
C MET A 63 -56.01 -40.37 18.71
N SER A 64 -57.28 -40.15 19.07
CA SER A 64 -58.30 -39.58 18.16
C SER A 64 -58.00 -38.16 17.68
N SER A 65 -57.25 -37.38 18.48
CA SER A 65 -56.75 -36.05 18.12
C SER A 65 -55.59 -36.06 17.12
N TRP A 66 -55.08 -37.24 16.73
CA TRP A 66 -53.88 -37.40 15.90
C TRP A 66 -54.16 -38.21 14.64
N LEU A 67 -53.62 -37.76 13.51
CA LEU A 67 -53.40 -38.63 12.36
C LEU A 67 -52.11 -39.43 12.61
N CYS A 68 -52.23 -40.76 12.61
CA CYS A 68 -51.16 -41.68 12.99
C CYS A 68 -50.88 -42.71 11.89
N GLU A 69 -49.60 -43.03 11.67
CA GLU A 69 -49.15 -44.18 10.88
C GLU A 69 -48.49 -45.21 11.80
N TRP A 70 -48.96 -46.45 11.79
CA TRP A 70 -48.49 -47.52 12.68
C TRP A 70 -47.56 -48.47 11.94
N ASP A 71 -46.39 -48.77 12.52
CA ASP A 71 -45.46 -49.79 12.03
C ASP A 71 -45.27 -50.88 13.09
N GLU A 72 -45.94 -52.02 12.86
CA GLU A 72 -45.88 -53.19 13.74
C GLU A 72 -44.50 -53.88 13.72
N SER A 73 -43.70 -53.69 12.68
CA SER A 73 -42.37 -54.32 12.58
C SER A 73 -41.33 -53.64 13.46
N THR A 74 -41.50 -52.34 13.69
CA THR A 74 -40.60 -51.51 14.50
C THR A 74 -41.20 -51.08 15.83
N PHE A 75 -42.45 -51.49 16.13
CA PHE A 75 -43.22 -51.04 17.29
C PHE A 75 -43.19 -49.51 17.44
N THR A 76 -43.43 -48.79 16.33
CA THR A 76 -43.42 -47.32 16.29
C THR A 76 -44.74 -46.77 15.75
N VAL A 77 -45.24 -45.70 16.36
CA VAL A 77 -46.32 -44.88 15.79
C VAL A 77 -45.74 -43.54 15.32
N THR A 78 -46.08 -43.13 14.10
CA THR A 78 -45.69 -41.83 13.54
C THR A 78 -46.86 -40.87 13.60
N LEU A 79 -46.71 -39.74 14.27
CA LEU A 79 -47.71 -38.67 14.33
C LEU A 79 -47.51 -37.70 13.16
N THR A 80 -48.49 -37.64 12.25
CA THR A 80 -48.38 -36.88 11.00
C THR A 80 -49.16 -35.56 11.01
N GLU A 81 -50.27 -35.47 11.75
CA GLU A 81 -51.09 -34.26 11.84
C GLU A 81 -51.84 -34.21 13.19
N TYR A 82 -51.82 -33.07 13.88
CA TYR A 82 -52.64 -32.84 15.06
C TYR A 82 -53.97 -32.16 14.67
N LYS A 83 -55.09 -32.85 14.91
CA LYS A 83 -56.47 -32.42 14.60
C LYS A 83 -57.31 -32.12 15.84
N GLY A 84 -56.71 -32.22 17.03
CA GLY A 84 -57.39 -31.93 18.29
C GLY A 84 -57.77 -30.46 18.43
N ALA A 85 -58.70 -30.20 19.35
CA ALA A 85 -59.15 -28.86 19.70
C ALA A 85 -58.48 -28.33 20.99
N ASP A 86 -57.53 -29.08 21.55
CA ASP A 86 -56.87 -28.71 22.79
C ASP A 86 -55.96 -27.51 22.57
N THR A 87 -55.97 -26.59 23.53
CA THR A 87 -55.01 -25.48 23.55
C THR A 87 -53.67 -25.91 24.12
N ASP A 88 -53.65 -26.95 24.95
CA ASP A 88 -52.45 -27.45 25.61
C ASP A 88 -52.29 -28.93 25.24
N VAL A 89 -51.28 -29.22 24.45
CA VAL A 89 -51.08 -30.55 23.85
C VAL A 89 -49.93 -31.26 24.56
N GLU A 90 -50.18 -32.48 25.03
CA GLU A 90 -49.16 -33.38 25.56
C GLU A 90 -48.91 -34.50 24.54
N VAL A 91 -47.65 -34.69 24.16
CA VAL A 91 -47.20 -35.74 23.24
C VAL A 91 -46.61 -36.88 24.08
N PRO A 92 -47.27 -38.05 24.16
CA PRO A 92 -46.80 -39.15 25.00
C PRO A 92 -45.53 -39.79 24.43
N GLY A 93 -44.66 -40.32 25.29
CA GLY A 93 -43.42 -41.01 24.88
C GLY A 93 -43.65 -42.40 24.29
N THR A 94 -44.72 -43.05 24.74
CA THR A 94 -45.19 -44.35 24.27
C THR A 94 -46.71 -44.37 24.23
N VAL A 95 -47.29 -45.13 23.30
CA VAL A 95 -48.74 -45.36 23.22
C VAL A 95 -49.04 -46.86 23.27
N VAL A 96 -50.18 -47.23 23.83
CA VAL A 96 -50.67 -48.62 23.85
C VAL A 96 -51.75 -48.77 22.78
N LYS A 97 -51.62 -49.78 21.92
CA LYS A 97 -52.65 -50.19 20.96
C LYS A 97 -52.71 -51.70 20.85
N ASP A 98 -53.89 -52.28 20.99
CA ASP A 98 -54.14 -53.73 20.90
C ASP A 98 -53.23 -54.52 21.87
N GLY A 99 -52.94 -53.95 23.05
CA GLY A 99 -52.06 -54.55 24.07
C GLY A 99 -50.56 -54.44 23.80
N ASN A 100 -50.13 -53.83 22.69
CA ASN A 100 -48.72 -53.60 22.37
C ASN A 100 -48.30 -52.17 22.69
N VAL A 101 -47.07 -51.98 23.18
CA VAL A 101 -46.47 -50.67 23.45
C VAL A 101 -45.68 -50.21 22.23
N TYR A 102 -46.02 -49.03 21.70
CA TYR A 102 -45.34 -48.40 20.56
C TYR A 102 -44.60 -47.15 21.01
N GLY A 103 -43.36 -46.96 20.52
CA GLY A 103 -42.64 -45.70 20.66
C GLY A 103 -43.23 -44.61 19.77
N VAL A 104 -43.15 -43.35 20.19
CA VAL A 104 -43.71 -42.22 19.44
C VAL A 104 -42.65 -41.51 18.60
N GLU A 105 -42.89 -41.45 17.30
CA GLU A 105 -42.14 -40.67 16.33
C GLU A 105 -43.01 -39.53 15.78
N ILE A 106 -42.44 -38.34 15.62
CA ILE A 106 -43.09 -37.19 14.97
C ILE A 106 -42.63 -37.13 13.51
N MET A 107 -43.58 -37.05 12.58
CA MET A 107 -43.27 -36.84 11.17
C MET A 107 -42.58 -35.49 10.96
N ASP A 108 -41.44 -35.50 10.28
CA ASP A 108 -40.78 -34.29 9.83
C ASP A 108 -41.43 -33.75 8.54
N THR A 109 -41.39 -32.43 8.36
CA THR A 109 -41.85 -31.82 7.10
C THR A 109 -40.88 -32.22 5.98
N VAL A 110 -41.30 -33.04 5.03
CA VAL A 110 -40.45 -33.44 3.91
C VAL A 110 -40.52 -32.39 2.80
N VAL A 111 -39.38 -31.86 2.37
CA VAL A 111 -39.30 -31.02 1.17
C VAL A 111 -39.31 -31.93 -0.06
N GLY A 112 -40.47 -32.05 -0.71
CA GLY A 112 -40.58 -32.76 -1.99
C GLY A 112 -39.65 -32.16 -3.04
N THR A 113 -38.83 -32.99 -3.69
CA THR A 113 -37.91 -32.56 -4.77
C THR A 113 -38.60 -32.45 -6.13
N SER A 114 -39.92 -32.65 -6.22
CA SER A 114 -40.69 -32.58 -7.46
C SER A 114 -41.90 -31.65 -7.31
N SER A 115 -42.22 -30.92 -8.37
CA SER A 115 -43.24 -29.86 -8.40
C SER A 115 -44.69 -30.35 -8.26
N TYR A 116 -44.92 -31.60 -7.87
CA TYR A 116 -46.26 -32.22 -7.87
C TYR A 116 -46.53 -33.24 -6.75
N GLU A 117 -45.66 -33.40 -5.76
CA GLU A 117 -45.96 -34.26 -4.60
C GLU A 117 -46.33 -33.43 -3.37
N TYR A 118 -47.44 -33.82 -2.73
CA TYR A 118 -47.97 -33.19 -1.53
C TYR A 118 -46.85 -32.89 -0.52
N LEU A 119 -46.71 -31.62 -0.14
CA LEU A 119 -45.94 -31.23 1.03
C LEU A 119 -46.55 -31.95 2.23
N SER A 120 -45.89 -33.00 2.73
CA SER A 120 -46.19 -33.49 4.07
C SER A 120 -45.73 -32.40 5.03
N THR A 121 -46.69 -31.68 5.60
CA THR A 121 -46.46 -30.66 6.62
C THR A 121 -46.34 -31.36 7.97
N GLY A 122 -45.36 -30.97 8.78
CA GLY A 122 -45.22 -31.47 10.15
C GLY A 122 -46.51 -31.24 10.97
N PRO A 123 -46.70 -31.96 12.08
CA PRO A 123 -48.03 -32.17 12.65
C PRO A 123 -48.72 -30.91 13.20
N PHE A 124 -47.96 -29.86 13.52
CA PHE A 124 -48.52 -28.62 14.07
C PHE A 124 -48.50 -27.46 13.07
N PHE A 125 -48.08 -27.68 11.83
CA PHE A 125 -47.92 -26.63 10.82
C PHE A 125 -49.18 -25.73 10.70
N GLN A 126 -48.99 -24.41 10.81
CA GLN A 126 -50.04 -23.38 10.76
C GLN A 126 -51.16 -23.54 11.80
N ASN A 127 -50.95 -24.36 12.83
CA ASN A 127 -51.95 -24.57 13.87
C ASN A 127 -52.01 -23.33 14.78
N ASN A 128 -53.09 -22.56 14.63
CA ASN A 128 -53.37 -21.35 15.41
C ASN A 128 -54.32 -21.63 16.59
N HIS A 129 -54.59 -22.89 16.94
CA HIS A 129 -55.38 -23.24 18.11
C HIS A 129 -54.50 -23.55 19.32
N ILE A 130 -53.38 -24.23 19.09
CA ILE A 130 -52.44 -24.60 20.16
C ILE A 130 -51.77 -23.37 20.80
N ARG A 131 -51.66 -23.40 22.12
CA ARG A 131 -50.94 -22.45 22.97
C ARG A 131 -49.71 -23.10 23.61
N THR A 132 -49.80 -24.34 24.08
CA THR A 132 -48.61 -25.03 24.61
C THR A 132 -48.49 -26.44 24.03
N VAL A 133 -47.25 -26.91 23.86
CA VAL A 133 -46.95 -28.30 23.52
C VAL A 133 -45.86 -28.84 24.46
N SER A 134 -46.08 -30.01 25.05
CA SER A 134 -45.10 -30.69 25.89
C SER A 134 -44.80 -32.08 25.33
N PHE A 135 -43.53 -32.43 25.20
CA PHE A 135 -43.09 -33.75 24.76
C PHE A 135 -42.60 -34.57 25.95
N GLN A 136 -43.12 -35.78 26.13
CA GLN A 136 -42.63 -36.71 27.14
C GLN A 136 -41.32 -37.40 26.71
N ASP A 137 -40.60 -37.95 27.70
CA ASP A 137 -39.41 -38.75 27.45
C ASP A 137 -39.71 -39.94 26.52
N GLY A 138 -38.88 -40.11 25.48
CA GLY A 138 -39.01 -41.20 24.50
C GLY A 138 -39.52 -40.76 23.13
N VAL A 139 -40.14 -39.58 23.01
CA VAL A 139 -40.55 -39.02 21.71
C VAL A 139 -39.32 -38.75 20.84
N ARG A 140 -39.42 -39.05 19.54
CA ARG A 140 -38.37 -38.77 18.54
C ARG A 140 -38.95 -38.00 17.35
N PHE A 141 -38.16 -37.17 16.70
CA PHE A 141 -38.51 -36.63 15.39
C PHE A 141 -37.91 -37.50 14.31
N ARG A 142 -38.71 -37.86 13.29
CA ARG A 142 -38.23 -38.53 12.09
C ARG A 142 -37.08 -37.73 11.48
N ASN A 143 -36.05 -38.43 11.02
CA ASN A 143 -34.81 -37.82 10.50
C ASN A 143 -34.11 -36.85 11.48
N ASN A 144 -34.45 -36.88 12.77
CA ASN A 144 -33.98 -35.93 13.79
C ASN A 144 -34.23 -34.45 13.43
N SER A 145 -35.29 -34.17 12.68
CA SER A 145 -35.58 -32.84 12.12
C SER A 145 -36.89 -32.26 12.65
N MET A 146 -36.82 -31.03 13.17
CA MET A 146 -37.99 -30.22 13.53
C MET A 146 -38.35 -29.21 12.43
N TYR A 147 -37.89 -29.44 11.19
CA TYR A 147 -38.11 -28.51 10.09
C TYR A 147 -39.60 -28.15 9.94
N LYS A 148 -39.91 -26.86 10.09
CA LYS A 148 -41.27 -26.28 10.05
C LYS A 148 -42.31 -26.94 10.98
N ALA A 149 -41.90 -27.67 12.02
CA ALA A 149 -42.82 -28.40 12.88
C ALA A 149 -43.94 -27.52 13.46
N PHE A 150 -43.63 -26.26 13.80
CA PHE A 150 -44.57 -25.26 14.32
C PHE A 150 -44.64 -23.99 13.45
N PHE A 151 -44.31 -24.08 12.17
CA PHE A 151 -44.30 -22.93 11.28
C PHE A 151 -45.67 -22.23 11.26
N GLU A 152 -45.70 -20.92 11.51
CA GLU A 152 -46.91 -20.08 11.55
C GLU A 152 -47.96 -20.48 12.60
N CYS A 153 -47.56 -21.16 13.68
CA CYS A 153 -48.40 -21.32 14.88
C CYS A 153 -48.47 -20.01 15.67
N GLY A 154 -49.31 -19.06 15.23
CA GLY A 154 -49.36 -17.70 15.74
C GLY A 154 -49.77 -17.57 17.21
N ASN A 155 -50.52 -18.54 17.75
CA ASN A 155 -50.97 -18.58 19.14
C ASN A 155 -50.09 -19.43 20.07
N LEU A 156 -49.08 -20.11 19.53
CA LEU A 156 -48.15 -20.91 20.33
C LEU A 156 -47.35 -20.00 21.27
N GLU A 157 -47.46 -20.27 22.57
CA GLU A 157 -46.80 -19.56 23.66
C GLU A 157 -45.54 -20.28 24.12
N SER A 158 -45.52 -21.61 24.24
CA SER A 158 -44.33 -22.33 24.69
C SER A 158 -44.29 -23.79 24.22
N VAL A 159 -43.08 -24.33 24.07
CA VAL A 159 -42.84 -25.76 23.87
C VAL A 159 -41.82 -26.26 24.89
N THR A 160 -42.11 -27.38 25.55
CA THR A 160 -41.25 -28.01 26.56
C THR A 160 -40.97 -29.49 26.24
N GLY A 161 -39.89 -30.04 26.79
CA GLY A 161 -39.50 -31.44 26.62
C GLY A 161 -38.89 -31.76 25.26
N LEU A 162 -38.27 -30.79 24.58
CA LEU A 162 -37.71 -30.99 23.23
C LEU A 162 -36.77 -32.21 23.17
N PRO A 163 -36.99 -33.18 22.24
CA PRO A 163 -36.18 -34.39 22.20
C PRO A 163 -34.69 -34.15 21.95
N ASN A 164 -33.82 -34.73 22.79
CA ASN A 164 -32.34 -34.63 22.68
C ASN A 164 -31.76 -35.15 21.35
N GLY A 165 -32.51 -35.97 20.63
CA GLY A 165 -32.13 -36.52 19.33
C GLY A 165 -32.14 -35.50 18.18
N VAL A 166 -32.83 -34.37 18.34
CA VAL A 166 -32.97 -33.35 17.28
C VAL A 166 -31.61 -32.78 16.87
N ARG A 167 -31.42 -32.64 15.55
CA ARG A 167 -30.22 -32.08 14.90
C ARG A 167 -30.51 -30.81 14.10
N THR A 168 -31.71 -30.69 13.53
CA THR A 168 -32.11 -29.55 12.70
C THR A 168 -33.36 -28.87 13.24
N MET A 169 -33.31 -27.55 13.41
CA MET A 169 -34.45 -26.72 13.84
C MET A 169 -34.81 -25.61 12.85
N ASN A 170 -34.41 -25.77 11.59
CA ASN A 170 -34.66 -24.75 10.57
C ASN A 170 -36.17 -24.44 10.45
N ASP A 171 -36.53 -23.16 10.45
CA ASP A 171 -37.91 -22.66 10.38
C ASP A 171 -38.89 -23.24 11.44
N ALA A 172 -38.41 -23.92 12.48
CA ALA A 172 -39.26 -24.72 13.38
C ALA A 172 -40.36 -23.90 14.06
N PHE A 173 -40.06 -22.68 14.52
CA PHE A 173 -40.99 -21.75 15.19
C PHE A 173 -41.20 -20.45 14.41
N LYS A 174 -40.90 -20.46 13.12
CA LYS A 174 -41.00 -19.24 12.31
C LYS A 174 -42.44 -18.72 12.29
N ASN A 175 -42.59 -17.41 12.50
CA ASN A 175 -43.84 -16.69 12.60
C ASN A 175 -44.76 -17.16 13.76
N CYS A 176 -44.23 -17.84 14.78
CA CYS A 176 -44.93 -18.05 16.05
C CYS A 176 -44.95 -16.75 16.86
N LYS A 177 -45.84 -15.82 16.48
CA LYS A 177 -45.84 -14.43 16.98
C LYS A 177 -45.98 -14.31 18.50
N ASN A 178 -46.70 -15.25 19.13
CA ASN A 178 -46.93 -15.29 20.57
C ASN A 178 -45.90 -16.10 21.37
N PHE A 179 -44.88 -16.65 20.71
CA PHE A 179 -43.93 -17.54 21.34
C PHE A 179 -43.09 -16.82 22.40
N ILE A 180 -43.08 -17.41 23.59
CA ILE A 180 -42.28 -17.06 24.76
C ILE A 180 -41.42 -18.29 25.02
N TYR A 181 -40.10 -18.13 25.07
CA TYR A 181 -39.24 -19.28 25.25
C TYR A 181 -39.28 -19.80 26.69
N ALA A 182 -39.36 -21.12 26.87
CA ALA A 182 -39.69 -21.75 28.15
C ALA A 182 -38.81 -22.94 28.57
N ASP A 183 -37.86 -23.41 27.74
CA ASP A 183 -37.08 -24.63 28.04
C ASP A 183 -35.58 -24.52 27.66
N ARG A 184 -34.82 -25.60 27.52
CA ARG A 184 -33.47 -25.63 26.91
C ARG A 184 -33.51 -26.20 25.51
N LEU A 185 -32.63 -25.73 24.63
CA LEU A 185 -32.49 -26.30 23.29
C LEU A 185 -31.77 -27.65 23.36
N PRO A 186 -32.13 -28.63 22.53
CA PRO A 186 -31.39 -29.89 22.42
C PRO A 186 -29.88 -29.65 22.18
N PRO A 187 -28.98 -30.30 22.93
CA PRO A 187 -27.55 -29.98 22.91
C PRO A 187 -26.85 -30.38 21.60
N GLY A 188 -27.45 -31.27 20.81
CA GLY A 188 -26.87 -31.77 19.55
C GLY A 188 -27.31 -31.02 18.31
N ILE A 189 -27.94 -29.84 18.41
CA ILE A 189 -28.37 -29.08 17.23
C ILE A 189 -27.16 -28.63 16.40
N GLU A 190 -27.27 -28.81 15.09
CA GLU A 190 -26.26 -28.42 14.10
C GLU A 190 -26.73 -27.21 13.26
N GLU A 191 -28.06 -27.09 13.04
CA GLU A 191 -28.66 -26.06 12.18
C GLU A 191 -29.88 -25.36 12.82
N MET A 192 -29.88 -24.01 12.79
CA MET A 192 -30.92 -23.16 13.38
C MET A 192 -31.35 -21.99 12.49
N GLN A 193 -31.36 -22.19 11.17
CA GLN A 193 -31.74 -21.14 10.22
C GLN A 193 -33.20 -20.75 10.40
N ASN A 194 -33.50 -19.45 10.48
CA ASN A 194 -34.85 -18.92 10.61
C ASN A 194 -35.68 -19.47 11.80
N THR A 195 -35.08 -20.18 12.77
CA THR A 195 -35.81 -20.97 13.78
C THR A 195 -36.87 -20.16 14.54
N PHE A 196 -36.54 -18.94 15.00
CA PHE A 196 -37.44 -18.03 15.73
C PHE A 196 -37.80 -16.78 14.93
N LYS A 197 -37.61 -16.80 13.61
CA LYS A 197 -37.90 -15.66 12.75
C LYS A 197 -39.36 -15.23 12.88
N GLY A 198 -39.61 -13.97 13.22
CA GLY A 198 -40.96 -13.43 13.38
C GLY A 198 -41.64 -13.77 14.72
N CYS A 199 -40.91 -14.35 15.68
CA CYS A 199 -41.38 -14.53 17.06
C CYS A 199 -41.38 -13.18 17.79
N THR A 200 -42.37 -12.34 17.48
CA THR A 200 -42.41 -10.93 17.94
C THR A 200 -42.49 -10.76 19.45
N ARG A 201 -43.03 -11.74 20.19
CA ARG A 201 -43.14 -11.69 21.66
C ARG A 201 -41.95 -12.29 22.42
N LEU A 202 -40.99 -12.88 21.73
CA LEU A 202 -39.79 -13.44 22.34
C LEU A 202 -38.95 -12.32 22.98
N SER A 203 -38.91 -12.26 24.31
CA SER A 203 -38.17 -11.24 25.08
C SER A 203 -36.78 -11.69 25.51
N GLU A 204 -36.57 -12.99 25.65
CA GLU A 204 -35.31 -13.62 26.02
C GLU A 204 -35.01 -14.75 25.03
N ALA A 205 -33.81 -14.76 24.47
CA ALA A 205 -33.40 -15.81 23.54
C ALA A 205 -32.87 -17.04 24.29
N PRO A 206 -33.11 -18.27 23.78
CA PRO A 206 -32.46 -19.48 24.27
C PRO A 206 -30.93 -19.39 24.25
N GLU A 207 -30.29 -20.15 25.13
CA GLU A 207 -28.88 -20.52 24.99
C GLU A 207 -28.68 -21.35 23.72
N ILE A 208 -27.77 -20.92 22.85
CA ILE A 208 -27.47 -21.57 21.58
C ILE A 208 -26.42 -22.67 21.83
N PRO A 209 -26.67 -23.93 21.41
CA PRO A 209 -25.69 -25.00 21.57
C PRO A 209 -24.37 -24.76 20.84
N GLU A 210 -23.25 -25.21 21.44
CA GLU A 210 -21.89 -25.03 20.90
C GLU A 210 -21.64 -25.72 19.54
N GLY A 211 -22.53 -26.61 19.08
CA GLY A 211 -22.41 -27.30 17.78
C GLY A 211 -22.96 -26.52 16.58
N VAL A 212 -23.66 -25.40 16.79
CA VAL A 212 -24.42 -24.72 15.75
C VAL A 212 -23.51 -23.85 14.86
N LEU A 213 -23.42 -24.22 13.58
CA LEU A 213 -22.58 -23.51 12.61
C LEU A 213 -23.30 -22.34 11.93
N ASN A 214 -24.61 -22.47 11.69
CA ASN A 214 -25.39 -21.52 10.89
C ASN A 214 -26.61 -21.00 11.66
N LEU A 215 -26.61 -19.70 11.91
CA LEU A 215 -27.62 -18.93 12.64
C LEU A 215 -28.31 -17.89 11.75
N ASN A 216 -28.25 -18.07 10.42
CA ASN A 216 -28.85 -17.14 9.48
C ASN A 216 -30.33 -16.88 9.82
N SER A 217 -30.67 -15.60 9.99
CA SER A 217 -32.03 -15.14 10.29
C SER A 217 -32.69 -15.78 11.52
N ALA A 218 -31.93 -16.43 12.42
CA ALA A 218 -32.48 -17.25 13.50
C ALA A 218 -33.46 -16.49 14.41
N PHE A 219 -33.20 -15.21 14.66
CA PHE A 219 -34.03 -14.32 15.50
C PHE A 219 -34.56 -13.11 14.72
N GLN A 220 -34.59 -13.17 13.38
CA GLN A 220 -35.02 -12.04 12.57
C GLN A 220 -36.45 -11.62 12.95
N GLY A 221 -36.67 -10.34 13.28
CA GLY A 221 -37.98 -9.81 13.64
C GLY A 221 -38.47 -10.21 15.03
N CYS A 222 -37.59 -10.68 15.92
CA CYS A 222 -37.88 -10.83 17.36
C CYS A 222 -37.92 -9.45 18.04
N GLN A 223 -38.99 -8.71 17.78
CA GLN A 223 -39.10 -7.28 18.11
C GLN A 223 -39.02 -6.97 19.62
N ASN A 224 -39.37 -7.91 20.50
CA ASN A 224 -39.29 -7.72 21.97
C ASN A 224 -37.96 -8.16 22.58
N LEU A 225 -37.02 -8.71 21.80
CA LEU A 225 -35.74 -9.16 22.32
C LEU A 225 -34.88 -7.95 22.70
N MET A 226 -34.58 -7.80 23.99
CA MET A 226 -33.81 -6.65 24.50
C MET A 226 -32.30 -6.92 24.55
N SER A 227 -31.89 -8.18 24.59
CA SER A 227 -30.48 -8.58 24.67
C SER A 227 -30.23 -9.81 23.81
N ALA A 228 -29.12 -9.80 23.07
CA ALA A 228 -28.75 -10.93 22.23
C ALA A 228 -28.25 -12.12 23.06
N PRO A 229 -28.51 -13.37 22.64
CA PRO A 229 -27.91 -14.55 23.26
C PRO A 229 -26.40 -14.59 23.01
N LYS A 230 -25.66 -15.28 23.89
CA LYS A 230 -24.26 -15.63 23.64
C LYS A 230 -24.18 -16.48 22.37
N LEU A 231 -23.23 -16.16 21.49
CA LEU A 231 -22.95 -16.95 20.30
C LEU A 231 -21.97 -18.10 20.63
N PRO A 232 -22.15 -19.29 20.02
CA PRO A 232 -21.22 -20.41 20.18
C PRO A 232 -19.93 -20.18 19.40
N GLU A 233 -18.80 -20.73 19.86
CA GLU A 233 -17.49 -20.57 19.21
C GLU A 233 -17.46 -21.19 17.80
N SER A 234 -18.34 -22.14 17.52
CA SER A 234 -18.48 -22.81 16.23
C SER A 234 -19.24 -21.99 15.17
N ALA A 235 -19.90 -20.89 15.55
CA ALA A 235 -20.71 -20.09 14.65
C ALA A 235 -19.86 -19.55 13.47
N GLN A 236 -20.35 -19.78 12.25
CA GLN A 236 -19.71 -19.33 11.01
C GLN A 236 -20.54 -18.30 10.24
N ASP A 237 -21.86 -18.45 10.23
CA ASP A 237 -22.80 -17.56 9.54
C ASP A 237 -23.86 -17.05 10.50
N ILE A 238 -23.84 -15.73 10.76
CA ILE A 238 -24.81 -15.03 11.62
C ILE A 238 -25.58 -13.96 10.83
N SER A 239 -25.58 -14.07 9.50
CA SER A 239 -26.22 -13.08 8.64
C SER A 239 -27.71 -12.95 8.93
N TYR A 240 -28.21 -11.72 8.97
CA TYR A 240 -29.60 -11.34 9.27
C TYR A 240 -30.16 -11.86 10.61
N MET A 241 -29.33 -12.41 11.49
CA MET A 241 -29.76 -13.10 12.72
C MET A 241 -30.69 -12.25 13.58
N PHE A 242 -30.43 -10.94 13.73
CA PHE A 242 -31.24 -9.99 14.50
C PHE A 242 -31.83 -8.87 13.64
N LEU A 243 -31.94 -9.05 12.32
CA LEU A 243 -32.56 -8.05 11.44
C LEU A 243 -33.97 -7.71 11.96
N ASN A 244 -34.27 -6.42 12.13
CA ASN A 244 -35.55 -5.90 12.63
C ASN A 244 -35.88 -6.32 14.08
N CYS A 245 -34.88 -6.59 14.92
CA CYS A 245 -35.02 -6.67 16.37
C CYS A 245 -35.03 -5.27 16.99
N ILE A 246 -36.14 -4.55 16.81
CA ILE A 246 -36.24 -3.10 17.04
C ILE A 246 -35.92 -2.63 18.47
N ASN A 247 -36.10 -3.48 19.48
CA ASN A 247 -35.84 -3.16 20.90
C ASN A 247 -34.50 -3.72 21.42
N LEU A 248 -33.67 -4.32 20.56
CA LEU A 248 -32.37 -4.86 20.96
C LEU A 248 -31.42 -3.72 21.35
N GLU A 249 -30.99 -3.68 22.61
CA GLU A 249 -30.11 -2.61 23.10
C GLU A 249 -28.61 -2.96 23.00
N TYR A 250 -28.26 -4.24 23.19
CA TYR A 250 -26.89 -4.72 23.23
C TYR A 250 -26.71 -5.98 22.37
N GLY A 251 -25.72 -5.95 21.47
CA GLY A 251 -25.31 -7.11 20.67
C GLY A 251 -24.36 -8.05 21.44
N PRO A 252 -24.18 -9.30 20.96
CA PRO A 252 -23.29 -10.26 21.58
C PRO A 252 -21.83 -10.04 21.15
N GLU A 253 -20.89 -10.68 21.86
CA GLU A 253 -19.53 -10.87 21.35
C GLU A 253 -19.58 -11.74 20.09
N ILE A 254 -18.86 -11.33 19.04
CA ILE A 254 -18.81 -12.03 17.75
C ILE A 254 -17.62 -12.99 17.75
N PRO A 255 -17.84 -14.32 17.67
CA PRO A 255 -16.75 -15.30 17.69
C PRO A 255 -15.78 -15.15 16.51
N PRO A 256 -14.48 -15.49 16.66
CA PRO A 256 -13.47 -15.32 15.63
C PRO A 256 -13.66 -16.22 14.39
N ASN A 257 -14.50 -17.26 14.50
CA ASN A 257 -14.83 -18.17 13.40
C ASN A 257 -15.95 -17.65 12.48
N VAL A 258 -16.64 -16.56 12.86
CA VAL A 258 -17.66 -15.95 12.02
C VAL A 258 -17.03 -15.45 10.72
N THR A 259 -17.56 -15.92 9.60
CA THR A 259 -17.14 -15.55 8.24
C THR A 259 -18.08 -14.55 7.58
N ASN A 260 -19.37 -14.56 7.96
CA ASN A 260 -20.42 -13.73 7.39
C ASN A 260 -21.30 -13.12 8.49
N MET A 261 -21.38 -11.79 8.54
CA MET A 261 -22.28 -11.04 9.43
C MET A 261 -23.18 -10.06 8.67
N ASP A 262 -23.47 -10.34 7.40
CA ASP A 262 -24.29 -9.46 6.57
C ASP A 262 -25.67 -9.25 7.19
N GLY A 263 -26.09 -8.00 7.35
CA GLY A 263 -27.41 -7.62 7.87
C GLY A 263 -27.71 -8.06 9.31
N THR A 264 -26.73 -8.57 10.08
CA THR A 264 -26.97 -9.18 11.40
C THR A 264 -27.78 -8.31 12.35
N PHE A 265 -27.51 -7.01 12.43
CA PHE A 265 -28.22 -6.03 13.28
C PHE A 265 -28.97 -4.97 12.50
N ALA A 266 -29.19 -5.17 11.19
CA ALA A 266 -29.94 -4.21 10.39
C ALA A 266 -31.31 -3.91 11.02
N GLU A 267 -31.71 -2.63 11.03
CA GLU A 267 -32.98 -2.16 11.58
C GLU A 267 -33.15 -2.42 13.10
N CYS A 268 -32.05 -2.66 13.83
CA CYS A 268 -32.03 -2.61 15.30
C CYS A 268 -31.91 -1.15 15.76
N TYR A 269 -33.01 -0.41 15.69
CA TYR A 269 -33.01 1.05 15.91
C TYR A 269 -32.52 1.47 17.31
N GLN A 270 -32.73 0.62 18.33
CA GLN A 270 -32.34 0.88 19.73
C GLN A 270 -30.94 0.34 20.11
N LEU A 271 -30.18 -0.21 19.16
CA LEU A 271 -28.89 -0.82 19.45
C LEU A 271 -27.87 0.25 19.86
N LYS A 272 -27.47 0.23 21.12
CA LYS A 272 -26.55 1.21 21.72
C LYS A 272 -25.09 0.82 21.54
N ALA A 273 -24.78 -0.47 21.67
CA ALA A 273 -23.42 -0.98 21.60
C ALA A 273 -23.37 -2.45 21.17
N VAL A 274 -22.27 -2.78 20.48
CA VAL A 274 -21.79 -4.15 20.26
C VAL A 274 -20.32 -4.16 20.70
N PRO A 275 -19.83 -5.21 21.37
CA PRO A 275 -18.40 -5.35 21.63
C PRO A 275 -17.58 -5.18 20.34
N ASP A 276 -16.36 -4.63 20.46
CA ASP A 276 -15.45 -4.52 19.33
C ASP A 276 -15.22 -5.90 18.69
N ILE A 277 -15.21 -5.92 17.36
CA ILE A 277 -15.19 -7.16 16.57
C ILE A 277 -13.77 -7.44 16.12
N TYR A 278 -13.17 -8.50 16.65
CA TYR A 278 -11.85 -8.98 16.26
C TYR A 278 -11.99 -10.39 15.67
N SER A 279 -11.86 -10.53 14.36
CA SER A 279 -12.00 -11.82 13.68
C SER A 279 -10.91 -12.01 12.63
N HIS A 280 -10.32 -13.21 12.58
CA HIS A 280 -9.41 -13.56 11.49
C HIS A 280 -10.14 -14.15 10.28
N SER A 281 -11.41 -14.51 10.43
CA SER A 281 -12.20 -15.23 9.42
C SER A 281 -13.28 -14.37 8.75
N LEU A 282 -13.63 -13.23 9.35
CA LEU A 282 -14.73 -12.39 8.88
C LEU A 282 -14.44 -11.84 7.47
N ARG A 283 -15.25 -12.23 6.49
CA ARG A 283 -15.12 -11.84 5.08
C ARG A 283 -16.06 -10.71 4.69
N THR A 284 -17.29 -10.70 5.23
CA THR A 284 -18.32 -9.70 4.87
C THR A 284 -19.11 -9.24 6.09
N ALA A 285 -19.42 -7.94 6.12
CA ALA A 285 -20.29 -7.30 7.11
C ALA A 285 -21.27 -6.32 6.45
N ASN A 286 -21.74 -6.63 5.23
CA ASN A 286 -22.59 -5.75 4.46
C ASN A 286 -23.90 -5.48 5.20
N GLU A 287 -24.33 -4.22 5.28
CA GLU A 287 -25.59 -3.82 5.94
C GLU A 287 -25.69 -4.23 7.42
N ALA A 288 -24.61 -4.71 8.05
CA ALA A 288 -24.68 -5.37 9.37
C ALA A 288 -25.27 -4.48 10.47
N PHE A 289 -25.09 -3.16 10.40
CA PHE A 289 -25.62 -2.18 11.34
C PHE A 289 -26.52 -1.14 10.66
N ARG A 290 -27.05 -1.44 9.48
CA ARG A 290 -27.90 -0.52 8.73
C ARG A 290 -29.06 -0.04 9.60
N PHE A 291 -29.24 1.28 9.74
CA PHE A 291 -30.24 1.92 10.60
C PHE A 291 -30.12 1.67 12.12
N CYS A 292 -28.95 1.28 12.64
CA CYS A 292 -28.70 1.29 14.09
C CYS A 292 -28.58 2.74 14.58
N GLY A 293 -29.72 3.34 14.93
CA GLY A 293 -29.85 4.77 15.21
C GLY A 293 -29.16 5.25 16.49
N GLU A 294 -28.98 4.37 17.47
CA GLU A 294 -28.39 4.68 18.78
C GLU A 294 -26.92 4.24 18.92
N LEU A 295 -26.34 3.56 17.92
CA LEU A 295 -24.97 3.06 17.97
C LEU A 295 -23.99 4.22 17.91
N GLN A 296 -23.18 4.41 18.96
CA GLN A 296 -22.28 5.56 19.09
C GLN A 296 -20.85 5.31 18.61
N GLN A 297 -20.35 4.09 18.82
CA GLN A 297 -18.99 3.70 18.45
C GLN A 297 -18.88 2.21 18.17
N ILE A 298 -17.95 1.83 17.31
CA ILE A 298 -17.63 0.43 17.00
C ILE A 298 -16.26 0.30 16.33
N SER A 299 -15.56 -0.79 16.62
CA SER A 299 -14.34 -1.20 15.90
C SER A 299 -14.55 -2.55 15.24
N ILE A 300 -14.16 -2.68 13.97
CA ILE A 300 -14.16 -3.94 13.24
C ILE A 300 -12.75 -4.19 12.68
N GLU A 301 -12.11 -5.25 13.16
CA GLU A 301 -10.80 -5.68 12.73
C GLU A 301 -10.84 -7.10 12.14
N SER A 302 -10.48 -7.20 10.85
CA SER A 302 -10.29 -8.49 10.18
C SER A 302 -9.41 -8.35 8.95
N ASP A 303 -8.30 -9.09 8.92
CA ASP A 303 -7.43 -9.17 7.75
C ASP A 303 -8.13 -9.80 6.53
N SER A 304 -9.19 -10.58 6.75
CA SER A 304 -9.96 -11.29 5.73
C SER A 304 -11.18 -10.52 5.22
N LEU A 305 -11.49 -9.34 5.79
CA LEU A 305 -12.69 -8.57 5.46
C LEU A 305 -12.56 -7.94 4.06
N GLU A 306 -13.44 -8.34 3.15
CA GLU A 306 -13.44 -7.95 1.73
C GLU A 306 -14.45 -6.83 1.43
N SER A 307 -15.58 -6.79 2.15
CA SER A 307 -16.66 -5.83 1.91
C SER A 307 -17.40 -5.39 3.18
N VAL A 308 -17.66 -4.08 3.27
CA VAL A 308 -18.47 -3.39 4.31
C VAL A 308 -19.52 -2.47 3.68
N THR A 309 -20.12 -2.92 2.58
CA THR A 309 -21.11 -2.13 1.84
C THR A 309 -22.30 -1.80 2.74
N ARG A 310 -22.67 -0.52 2.86
CA ARG A 310 -23.81 -0.04 3.68
C ARG A 310 -23.77 -0.46 5.15
N THR A 311 -22.64 -0.92 5.69
CA THR A 311 -22.56 -1.49 7.03
C THR A 311 -23.13 -0.56 8.10
N PHE A 312 -22.86 0.74 8.04
CA PHE A 312 -23.39 1.74 8.98
C PHE A 312 -24.34 2.75 8.31
N TYR A 313 -25.02 2.35 7.23
CA TYR A 313 -25.95 3.23 6.52
C TYR A 313 -27.02 3.78 7.49
N SER A 314 -27.08 5.10 7.61
CA SER A 314 -27.97 5.85 8.52
C SER A 314 -27.82 5.48 10.02
N CYS A 315 -26.60 5.14 10.46
CA CYS A 315 -26.23 5.11 11.89
C CYS A 315 -26.06 6.54 12.42
N ARG A 316 -27.17 7.25 12.63
CA ARG A 316 -27.18 8.70 12.85
C ARG A 316 -26.47 9.16 14.12
N SER A 317 -26.35 8.31 15.13
CA SER A 317 -25.62 8.60 16.39
C SER A 317 -24.17 8.14 16.38
N LEU A 318 -23.69 7.52 15.29
CA LEU A 318 -22.31 7.02 15.21
C LEU A 318 -21.32 8.19 15.18
N GLN A 319 -20.55 8.32 16.25
CA GLN A 319 -19.56 9.38 16.42
C GLN A 319 -18.17 8.95 15.96
N LYS A 320 -17.86 7.65 16.10
CA LYS A 320 -16.57 7.07 15.80
C LYS A 320 -16.72 5.65 15.25
N ALA A 321 -15.97 5.32 14.20
CA ALA A 321 -15.84 3.96 13.73
C ALA A 321 -14.39 3.67 13.33
N GLU A 322 -13.88 2.50 13.73
CA GLU A 322 -12.56 2.03 13.34
C GLU A 322 -12.70 0.79 12.46
N LEU A 323 -12.07 0.81 11.28
CA LEU A 323 -12.08 -0.30 10.33
C LEU A 323 -10.63 -0.68 9.98
N SER A 324 -10.19 -1.84 10.45
CA SER A 324 -8.86 -2.38 10.16
C SER A 324 -8.99 -3.65 9.33
N ALA A 325 -8.79 -3.53 8.01
CA ALA A 325 -8.99 -4.64 7.09
C ALA A 325 -8.05 -4.59 5.87
N LYS A 326 -7.05 -5.46 5.83
CA LYS A 326 -6.07 -5.51 4.74
C LYS A 326 -6.67 -5.91 3.40
N SER A 327 -7.66 -6.79 3.41
CA SER A 327 -8.29 -7.33 2.20
C SER A 327 -9.45 -6.47 1.68
N LEU A 328 -9.77 -5.35 2.35
CA LEU A 328 -10.99 -4.59 2.05
C LEU A 328 -10.92 -3.91 0.69
N GLN A 329 -11.91 -4.21 -0.17
CA GLN A 329 -12.03 -3.66 -1.51
C GLN A 329 -13.26 -2.76 -1.68
N ASP A 330 -14.35 -3.08 -0.97
CA ASP A 330 -15.65 -2.40 -1.11
C ASP A 330 -16.10 -1.73 0.20
N MET A 331 -16.33 -0.41 0.11
CA MET A 331 -16.80 0.46 1.19
C MET A 331 -17.90 1.42 0.70
N ASP A 332 -18.69 0.99 -0.29
CA ASP A 332 -19.77 1.80 -0.80
C ASP A 332 -20.82 2.08 0.26
N ARG A 333 -21.19 3.36 0.42
CA ARG A 333 -22.24 3.82 1.35
C ARG A 333 -22.04 3.39 2.81
N THR A 334 -20.85 2.96 3.19
CA THR A 334 -20.58 2.40 4.53
C THR A 334 -20.99 3.34 5.64
N PHE A 335 -20.76 4.65 5.50
CA PHE A 335 -21.08 5.68 6.48
C PHE A 335 -22.10 6.72 5.96
N GLN A 336 -22.83 6.40 4.89
CA GLN A 336 -23.84 7.30 4.34
C GLN A 336 -24.90 7.61 5.43
N GLU A 337 -25.24 8.88 5.60
CA GLU A 337 -26.13 9.42 6.64
C GLU A 337 -25.68 9.16 8.10
N CYS A 338 -24.39 8.91 8.35
CA CYS A 338 -23.80 8.94 9.70
C CYS A 338 -23.63 10.39 10.17
N SER A 339 -24.74 11.07 10.46
CA SER A 339 -24.78 12.52 10.71
C SER A 339 -23.96 12.99 11.92
N SER A 340 -23.65 12.11 12.88
CA SER A 340 -22.83 12.42 14.06
C SER A 340 -21.34 12.09 13.90
N LEU A 341 -20.92 11.53 12.75
CA LEU A 341 -19.54 11.14 12.52
C LEU A 341 -18.66 12.39 12.40
N THR A 342 -17.74 12.56 13.35
CA THR A 342 -16.92 13.79 13.47
C THR A 342 -15.60 13.67 12.73
N GLU A 343 -15.06 12.46 12.64
CA GLU A 343 -13.77 12.16 12.00
C GLU A 343 -13.95 11.07 10.95
N MET A 344 -13.24 11.19 9.83
CA MET A 344 -13.22 10.17 8.79
C MET A 344 -12.43 8.93 9.28
N PRO A 345 -13.03 7.72 9.29
CA PRO A 345 -12.31 6.48 9.52
C PRO A 345 -11.19 6.29 8.51
N VAL A 346 -10.11 5.64 8.93
CA VAL A 346 -8.98 5.30 8.05
C VAL A 346 -9.48 4.39 6.93
N ILE A 347 -9.23 4.79 5.68
CA ILE A 347 -9.59 4.00 4.50
C ILE A 347 -8.47 2.98 4.22
N PRO A 348 -8.75 1.67 4.15
CA PRO A 348 -7.73 0.67 3.86
C PRO A 348 -7.14 0.74 2.45
N GLN A 349 -5.88 0.31 2.31
CA GLN A 349 -5.09 0.38 1.06
C GLN A 349 -5.63 -0.46 -0.09
N GLY A 350 -6.57 -1.38 0.16
CA GLY A 350 -7.23 -2.16 -0.89
C GLY A 350 -8.34 -1.38 -1.62
N VAL A 351 -8.89 -0.35 -1.00
CA VAL A 351 -10.08 0.37 -1.50
C VAL A 351 -9.70 1.25 -2.68
N GLN A 352 -10.42 1.11 -3.80
CA GLN A 352 -10.16 1.88 -5.03
C GLN A 352 -11.19 2.97 -5.30
N ARG A 353 -12.35 2.91 -4.63
CA ARG A 353 -13.49 3.79 -4.89
C ARG A 353 -14.20 4.15 -3.59
N LEU A 354 -14.61 5.41 -3.49
CA LEU A 354 -15.51 5.92 -2.47
C LEU A 354 -16.78 6.38 -3.17
N TYR A 355 -17.84 5.57 -3.09
CA TYR A 355 -19.14 5.88 -3.67
C TYR A 355 -20.16 6.10 -2.56
N ASP A 356 -20.64 7.34 -2.44
CA ASP A 356 -21.58 7.78 -1.39
C ASP A 356 -21.10 7.46 0.04
N THR A 357 -19.80 7.15 0.24
CA THR A 357 -19.29 6.52 1.46
C THR A 357 -19.55 7.36 2.72
N PHE A 358 -19.40 8.69 2.63
CA PHE A 358 -19.64 9.65 3.72
C PHE A 358 -20.75 10.66 3.39
N GLU A 359 -21.60 10.37 2.40
CA GLU A 359 -22.68 11.30 2.04
C GLU A 359 -23.55 11.61 3.26
N ASN A 360 -23.88 12.88 3.49
CA ASN A 360 -24.62 13.39 4.64
C ASN A 360 -23.97 13.10 6.02
N CYS A 361 -22.63 12.96 6.09
CA CYS A 361 -21.88 13.02 7.35
C CYS A 361 -21.77 14.46 7.86
N ILE A 362 -22.91 15.01 8.31
CA ILE A 362 -23.09 16.43 8.62
C ILE A 362 -22.11 16.95 9.67
N SER A 363 -21.72 16.17 10.67
CA SER A 363 -20.82 16.62 11.75
C SER A 363 -19.33 16.59 11.38
N MET A 364 -18.96 16.05 10.23
CA MET A 364 -17.57 15.95 9.81
C MET A 364 -17.02 17.33 9.42
N VAL A 365 -16.00 17.80 10.15
CA VAL A 365 -15.33 19.09 9.86
C VAL A 365 -14.11 18.90 8.96
N LYS A 366 -13.46 17.73 9.08
CA LYS A 366 -12.24 17.39 8.36
C LYS A 366 -12.31 15.97 7.83
N ALA A 367 -12.01 15.81 6.55
CA ALA A 367 -11.72 14.52 5.95
C ALA A 367 -10.22 14.20 6.11
N GLY A 368 -9.93 12.94 6.46
CA GLY A 368 -8.56 12.44 6.61
C GLY A 368 -7.91 12.11 5.26
N ASP A 369 -6.72 11.51 5.31
CA ASP A 369 -5.97 11.14 4.10
C ASP A 369 -6.60 9.96 3.36
N LEU A 370 -6.46 9.97 2.03
CA LEU A 370 -6.87 8.88 1.15
C LEU A 370 -5.67 8.00 0.79
N PRO A 371 -5.83 6.67 0.67
CA PRO A 371 -4.76 5.79 0.23
C PRO A 371 -4.43 5.97 -1.26
N ASP A 372 -3.19 5.59 -1.64
CA ASP A 372 -2.69 5.68 -3.02
C ASP A 372 -3.46 4.79 -4.01
N SER A 373 -4.27 3.85 -3.50
CA SER A 373 -5.15 2.97 -4.26
C SER A 373 -6.38 3.67 -4.83
N ILE A 374 -6.79 4.82 -4.29
CA ILE A 374 -8.02 5.50 -4.72
C ILE A 374 -7.93 5.95 -6.17
N ARG A 375 -9.00 5.69 -6.92
CA ARG A 375 -9.21 6.07 -8.33
C ARG A 375 -10.49 6.89 -8.53
N ILE A 376 -11.53 6.61 -7.75
CA ILE A 376 -12.86 7.22 -7.90
C ILE A 376 -13.32 7.76 -6.54
N VAL A 377 -13.73 9.03 -6.51
CA VAL A 377 -14.39 9.65 -5.36
C VAL A 377 -15.67 10.27 -5.88
N SER A 378 -16.79 9.56 -5.75
CA SER A 378 -18.06 9.97 -6.35
C SER A 378 -19.12 10.13 -5.28
N ARG A 379 -19.62 11.36 -5.12
CA ARG A 379 -20.55 11.77 -4.06
C ARG A 379 -20.10 11.40 -2.64
N ALA A 380 -18.81 11.10 -2.47
CA ALA A 380 -18.28 10.53 -1.25
C ALA A 380 -18.52 11.44 -0.04
N PHE A 381 -18.47 12.77 -0.22
CA PHE A 381 -18.71 13.76 0.83
C PHE A 381 -19.91 14.67 0.51
N ALA A 382 -20.82 14.24 -0.37
CA ALA A 382 -21.99 15.05 -0.71
C ALA A 382 -22.84 15.32 0.55
N GLY A 383 -23.28 16.55 0.77
CA GLY A 383 -24.07 16.95 1.95
C GLY A 383 -23.29 16.99 3.27
N CYS A 384 -21.96 16.88 3.26
CA CYS A 384 -21.14 17.14 4.45
C CYS A 384 -21.06 18.65 4.74
N ILE A 385 -22.16 19.22 5.23
CA ILE A 385 -22.35 20.68 5.30
C ILE A 385 -21.34 21.40 6.21
N ASN A 386 -20.74 20.73 7.19
CA ASN A 386 -19.72 21.32 8.08
C ASN A 386 -18.27 21.05 7.63
N LEU A 387 -18.06 20.37 6.49
CA LEU A 387 -16.74 20.02 6.00
C LEU A 387 -15.98 21.28 5.54
N VAL A 388 -14.84 21.53 6.17
CA VAL A 388 -13.95 22.67 5.87
C VAL A 388 -12.64 22.19 5.23
N GLU A 389 -12.08 21.09 5.73
CA GLU A 389 -10.84 20.50 5.24
C GLU A 389 -11.15 19.20 4.47
N VAL A 390 -10.84 19.18 3.18
CA VAL A 390 -11.05 18.06 2.25
C VAL A 390 -9.75 17.28 2.03
N PRO A 391 -9.80 16.01 1.57
CA PRO A 391 -8.58 15.22 1.41
C PRO A 391 -7.70 15.74 0.27
N GLU A 392 -6.39 15.50 0.36
CA GLU A 392 -5.50 15.58 -0.79
C GLU A 392 -5.74 14.39 -1.72
N PHE A 393 -5.66 14.63 -3.03
CA PHE A 393 -5.86 13.59 -4.03
C PHE A 393 -4.55 13.19 -4.71
N ASN A 394 -4.37 11.88 -4.91
CA ASN A 394 -3.27 11.37 -5.72
C ASN A 394 -3.52 11.59 -7.23
N ASP A 395 -2.45 11.60 -8.02
CA ASP A 395 -2.49 11.83 -9.48
C ASP A 395 -3.18 10.69 -10.28
N GLN A 396 -3.65 9.61 -9.64
CA GLN A 396 -4.38 8.50 -10.28
C GLN A 396 -5.90 8.65 -10.17
N VAL A 397 -6.43 9.61 -9.42
CA VAL A 397 -7.87 9.86 -9.32
C VAL A 397 -8.40 10.37 -10.66
N THR A 398 -9.42 9.71 -11.19
CA THR A 398 -10.01 10.00 -12.52
C THR A 398 -11.42 10.59 -12.45
N SER A 399 -12.08 10.53 -11.29
CA SER A 399 -13.44 11.04 -11.11
C SER A 399 -13.65 11.65 -9.72
N LEU A 400 -14.19 12.87 -9.71
CA LEU A 400 -14.70 13.59 -8.53
C LEU A 400 -16.20 13.91 -8.67
N TYR A 401 -16.97 13.05 -9.35
CA TYR A 401 -18.38 13.32 -9.66
C TYR A 401 -19.18 13.62 -8.38
N GLY A 402 -19.70 14.85 -8.25
CA GLY A 402 -20.47 15.26 -7.07
C GLY A 402 -19.75 15.11 -5.72
N ALA A 403 -18.42 14.96 -5.71
CA ALA A 403 -17.67 14.55 -4.52
C ALA A 403 -17.92 15.46 -3.29
N PHE A 404 -18.11 16.76 -3.52
CA PHE A 404 -18.35 17.78 -2.51
C PHE A 404 -19.66 18.54 -2.74
N GLN A 405 -20.63 17.91 -3.40
CA GLN A 405 -21.95 18.53 -3.58
C GLN A 405 -22.52 18.95 -2.22
N ASP A 406 -23.10 20.14 -2.12
CA ASP A 406 -23.72 20.71 -0.93
C ASP A 406 -22.81 20.80 0.31
N CYS A 407 -21.47 20.79 0.13
CA CYS A 407 -20.48 21.08 1.18
C CYS A 407 -20.46 22.59 1.49
N THR A 408 -21.51 23.08 2.14
CA THR A 408 -21.74 24.52 2.29
C THR A 408 -20.69 25.26 3.13
N SER A 409 -19.92 24.59 4.00
CA SER A 409 -18.83 25.21 4.77
C SER A 409 -17.50 25.30 4.02
N LEU A 410 -17.38 24.69 2.84
CA LEU A 410 -16.14 24.68 2.06
C LEU A 410 -15.84 26.06 1.47
N LYS A 411 -14.80 26.73 1.98
CA LYS A 411 -14.37 28.05 1.50
C LYS A 411 -13.38 28.01 0.34
N LYS A 412 -12.57 26.95 0.28
CA LYS A 412 -11.52 26.77 -0.72
C LYS A 412 -11.59 25.36 -1.27
N ALA A 413 -11.59 25.24 -2.60
CA ALA A 413 -11.55 23.95 -3.26
C ALA A 413 -10.17 23.26 -3.10
N PRO A 414 -10.12 21.91 -3.13
CA PRO A 414 -8.87 21.17 -3.17
C PRO A 414 -8.14 21.36 -4.50
N VAL A 415 -6.85 21.03 -4.50
CA VAL A 415 -6.09 20.85 -5.76
C VAL A 415 -6.67 19.64 -6.50
N LEU A 416 -7.01 19.83 -7.76
CA LEU A 416 -7.63 18.79 -8.58
C LEU A 416 -6.58 17.81 -9.16
N PRO A 417 -6.88 16.50 -9.22
CA PRO A 417 -6.04 15.51 -9.90
C PRO A 417 -5.84 15.81 -11.38
N LYS A 418 -4.63 15.61 -11.90
CA LYS A 418 -4.31 15.90 -13.32
C LYS A 418 -5.03 14.98 -14.33
N LYS A 419 -5.50 13.81 -13.90
CA LYS A 419 -6.15 12.82 -14.78
C LYS A 419 -7.68 12.94 -14.83
N LEU A 420 -8.25 14.00 -14.27
CA LEU A 420 -9.69 14.21 -14.34
C LEU A 420 -10.14 14.44 -15.78
N TYR A 421 -11.17 13.68 -16.18
CA TYR A 421 -11.86 13.88 -17.45
C TYR A 421 -13.12 14.75 -17.31
N THR A 422 -13.72 14.77 -16.12
CA THR A 422 -14.96 15.49 -15.81
C THR A 422 -14.90 16.12 -14.42
N LEU A 423 -15.52 17.29 -14.28
CA LEU A 423 -15.75 18.00 -13.02
C LEU A 423 -17.26 18.15 -12.73
N ALA A 424 -18.06 17.21 -13.22
CA ALA A 424 -19.51 17.32 -13.12
C ALA A 424 -19.99 17.29 -11.66
N PHE A 425 -20.82 18.26 -11.28
CA PHE A 425 -21.47 18.41 -9.96
C PHE A 425 -20.51 18.57 -8.77
N THR A 426 -19.19 18.59 -8.97
CA THR A 426 -18.20 18.41 -7.91
C THR A 426 -18.35 19.38 -6.74
N PHE A 427 -18.65 20.65 -7.00
CA PHE A 427 -18.84 21.70 -5.99
C PHE A 427 -20.24 22.33 -6.06
N MET A 428 -21.22 21.65 -6.67
CA MET A 428 -22.61 22.14 -6.70
C MET A 428 -23.06 22.43 -5.26
N GLY A 429 -23.67 23.58 -4.99
CA GLY A 429 -24.19 23.97 -3.68
C GLY A 429 -23.12 24.31 -2.63
N CYS A 430 -21.85 24.45 -3.01
CA CYS A 430 -20.80 24.95 -2.11
C CYS A 430 -20.94 26.48 -1.92
N ASN A 431 -21.99 26.91 -1.21
CA ASN A 431 -22.42 28.31 -1.16
C ASN A 431 -21.37 29.28 -0.59
N ASN A 432 -20.46 28.81 0.26
CA ASN A 432 -19.36 29.61 0.84
C ASN A 432 -18.03 29.48 0.09
N LEU A 433 -17.99 28.83 -1.07
CA LEU A 433 -16.77 28.70 -1.86
C LEU A 433 -16.36 30.06 -2.42
N GLU A 434 -15.28 30.63 -1.88
CA GLU A 434 -14.77 31.96 -2.25
C GLU A 434 -13.82 31.89 -3.46
N GLN A 435 -13.13 30.76 -3.65
CA GLN A 435 -12.14 30.55 -4.71
C GLN A 435 -12.30 29.18 -5.36
N ALA A 436 -12.50 29.17 -6.68
CA ALA A 436 -12.46 27.96 -7.49
C ALA A 436 -11.02 27.44 -7.67
N PRO A 437 -10.83 26.13 -7.90
CA PRO A 437 -9.50 25.57 -8.13
C PRO A 437 -9.02 25.80 -9.57
N GLU A 438 -7.72 25.61 -9.80
CA GLU A 438 -7.18 25.46 -11.16
C GLU A 438 -7.75 24.18 -11.80
N ILE A 439 -8.27 24.29 -13.02
CA ILE A 439 -8.90 23.17 -13.73
C ILE A 439 -7.84 22.46 -14.60
N PRO A 440 -7.66 21.12 -14.46
CA PRO A 440 -6.74 20.37 -15.30
C PRO A 440 -7.07 20.46 -16.79
N ALA A 441 -6.04 20.44 -17.65
CA ALA A 441 -6.19 20.64 -19.09
C ALA A 441 -6.98 19.51 -19.79
N GLU A 442 -7.01 18.33 -19.18
CA GLU A 442 -7.64 17.11 -19.65
C GLU A 442 -9.16 17.05 -19.42
N VAL A 443 -9.72 17.99 -18.64
CA VAL A 443 -11.16 18.06 -18.36
C VAL A 443 -11.92 18.44 -19.64
N LEU A 444 -12.91 17.63 -20.03
CA LEU A 444 -13.78 17.90 -21.18
C LEU A 444 -15.21 18.32 -20.78
N VAL A 445 -15.63 18.02 -19.54
CA VAL A 445 -17.01 18.25 -19.05
C VAL A 445 -16.99 18.95 -17.69
N MET A 446 -17.70 20.08 -17.56
CA MET A 446 -17.80 20.87 -16.32
C MET A 446 -19.27 21.10 -15.89
N ARG A 447 -20.14 20.14 -16.19
CA ARG A 447 -21.59 20.18 -15.95
C ARG A 447 -21.93 20.52 -14.49
N SER A 448 -22.60 21.64 -14.25
CA SER A 448 -22.99 22.12 -12.92
C SER A 448 -21.87 22.12 -11.86
N ALA A 449 -20.60 22.23 -12.27
CA ALA A 449 -19.45 22.06 -11.38
C ALA A 449 -19.47 23.01 -10.18
N PHE A 450 -19.92 24.25 -10.39
CA PHE A 450 -19.99 25.32 -9.39
C PHE A 450 -21.42 25.87 -9.24
N GLU A 451 -22.44 25.12 -9.67
CA GLU A 451 -23.83 25.57 -9.59
C GLU A 451 -24.18 25.92 -8.13
N GLY A 452 -24.68 27.12 -7.88
CA GLY A 452 -25.06 27.58 -6.55
C GLY A 452 -23.89 28.04 -5.67
N CYS A 453 -22.66 28.16 -6.17
CA CYS A 453 -21.54 28.73 -5.41
C CYS A 453 -21.72 30.25 -5.22
N THR A 454 -22.62 30.65 -4.33
CA THR A 454 -23.07 32.04 -4.17
C THR A 454 -21.99 33.01 -3.70
N SER A 455 -20.90 32.53 -3.09
CA SER A 455 -19.77 33.36 -2.64
C SER A 455 -18.63 33.48 -3.65
N LEU A 456 -18.72 32.79 -4.79
CA LEU A 456 -17.67 32.80 -5.81
C LEU A 456 -17.70 34.12 -6.59
N GLU A 457 -16.68 34.96 -6.41
CA GLU A 457 -16.60 36.27 -7.08
C GLU A 457 -15.96 36.22 -8.48
N GLU A 458 -15.07 35.25 -8.71
CA GLU A 458 -14.31 35.06 -9.95
C GLU A 458 -14.44 33.63 -10.45
N ALA A 459 -14.74 33.48 -11.75
CA ALA A 459 -14.80 32.18 -12.40
C ALA A 459 -13.37 31.67 -12.71
N PRO A 460 -13.09 30.37 -12.56
CA PRO A 460 -11.81 29.79 -12.99
C PRO A 460 -11.67 29.82 -14.51
N VAL A 461 -10.42 29.84 -14.99
CA VAL A 461 -10.13 29.67 -16.41
C VAL A 461 -10.62 28.30 -16.88
N ILE A 462 -11.44 28.30 -17.93
CA ILE A 462 -11.95 27.07 -18.54
C ILE A 462 -10.90 26.51 -19.52
N PRO A 463 -10.51 25.22 -19.42
CA PRO A 463 -9.59 24.61 -20.37
C PRO A 463 -10.11 24.62 -21.81
N ALA A 464 -9.20 24.77 -22.77
CA ALA A 464 -9.52 24.87 -24.19
C ALA A 464 -10.16 23.62 -24.81
N GLY A 465 -10.18 22.49 -24.10
CA GLY A 465 -10.79 21.23 -24.54
C GLY A 465 -12.24 21.03 -24.06
N VAL A 466 -12.76 21.87 -23.16
CA VAL A 466 -14.09 21.68 -22.57
C VAL A 466 -15.19 21.84 -23.62
N THR A 467 -16.07 20.85 -23.71
CA THR A 467 -17.19 20.84 -24.67
C THR A 467 -18.55 21.09 -24.03
N ASP A 468 -18.73 20.70 -22.76
CA ASP A 468 -20.01 20.83 -22.04
C ASP A 468 -19.86 21.67 -20.75
N LEU A 469 -20.53 22.82 -20.76
CA LEU A 469 -20.57 23.84 -19.71
C LEU A 469 -22.00 24.04 -19.16
N TRP A 470 -22.88 23.06 -19.35
CA TRP A 470 -24.27 23.17 -18.88
C TRP A 470 -24.33 23.49 -17.39
N ARG A 471 -24.97 24.61 -17.04
CA ARG A 471 -25.20 25.11 -15.67
C ARG A 471 -23.94 25.31 -14.82
N THR A 472 -22.74 25.36 -15.40
CA THR A 472 -21.48 25.36 -14.63
C THR A 472 -21.44 26.43 -13.53
N PHE A 473 -21.89 27.66 -13.80
CA PHE A 473 -21.95 28.76 -12.83
C PHE A 473 -23.38 29.21 -12.51
N ARG A 474 -24.39 28.37 -12.78
CA ARG A 474 -25.79 28.72 -12.52
C ARG A 474 -25.96 29.13 -11.05
N GLY A 475 -26.54 30.29 -10.78
CA GLY A 475 -26.78 30.78 -9.42
C GLY A 475 -25.53 31.24 -8.66
N CYS A 476 -24.38 31.42 -9.31
CA CYS A 476 -23.22 32.09 -8.71
C CYS A 476 -23.50 33.60 -8.57
N SER A 477 -24.35 33.96 -7.61
CA SER A 477 -24.92 35.31 -7.50
C SER A 477 -23.88 36.42 -7.28
N SER A 478 -22.72 36.12 -6.70
CA SER A 478 -21.64 37.08 -6.46
C SER A 478 -20.61 37.19 -7.59
N LEU A 479 -20.75 36.39 -8.66
CA LEU A 479 -19.80 36.38 -9.78
C LEU A 479 -19.85 37.72 -10.51
N LYS A 480 -18.76 38.49 -10.48
CA LYS A 480 -18.69 39.85 -11.06
C LYS A 480 -18.27 39.84 -12.54
N LYS A 481 -17.37 38.92 -12.89
CA LYS A 481 -16.80 38.80 -14.22
C LYS A 481 -16.86 37.36 -14.72
N ALA A 482 -17.30 37.20 -15.96
CA ALA A 482 -17.30 35.91 -16.63
C ALA A 482 -15.90 35.54 -17.13
N THR A 483 -15.63 34.24 -17.20
CA THR A 483 -14.48 33.68 -17.93
C THR A 483 -14.80 33.52 -19.41
N ASP A 484 -13.76 33.54 -20.25
CA ASP A 484 -13.88 33.23 -21.67
C ASP A 484 -14.44 31.82 -21.89
N ILE A 485 -15.28 31.68 -22.92
CA ILE A 485 -15.83 30.40 -23.36
C ILE A 485 -14.88 29.79 -24.40
N PRO A 486 -14.40 28.54 -24.22
CA PRO A 486 -13.47 27.93 -25.17
C PRO A 486 -14.15 27.65 -26.52
N GLN A 487 -13.38 27.66 -27.61
CA GLN A 487 -13.91 27.39 -28.96
C GLN A 487 -14.49 25.98 -29.13
N SER A 488 -14.06 25.03 -28.29
CA SER A 488 -14.57 23.67 -28.23
C SER A 488 -15.96 23.54 -27.60
N ALA A 489 -16.45 24.57 -26.91
CA ALA A 489 -17.73 24.52 -26.23
C ALA A 489 -18.87 24.34 -27.23
N ASP A 490 -19.71 23.33 -26.99
CA ASP A 490 -20.92 23.04 -27.76
C ASP A 490 -22.16 23.46 -26.98
N ASN A 491 -22.23 23.09 -25.69
CA ASN A 491 -23.37 23.35 -24.83
C ASN A 491 -23.00 24.31 -23.68
N ILE A 492 -23.55 25.53 -23.71
CA ILE A 492 -23.41 26.54 -22.65
C ILE A 492 -24.75 26.91 -22.01
N SER A 493 -25.74 26.03 -22.14
CA SER A 493 -27.09 26.28 -21.62
C SER A 493 -27.07 26.51 -20.11
N SER A 494 -27.71 27.59 -19.68
CA SER A 494 -27.76 28.07 -18.30
C SER A 494 -26.41 28.35 -17.64
N LEU A 495 -25.32 28.51 -18.42
CA LEU A 495 -23.96 28.67 -17.89
C LEU A 495 -23.86 29.74 -16.80
N PHE A 496 -24.41 30.93 -17.02
CA PHE A 496 -24.42 32.05 -16.07
C PHE A 496 -25.83 32.39 -15.55
N SER A 497 -26.82 31.52 -15.74
CA SER A 497 -28.21 31.77 -15.30
C SER A 497 -28.25 32.12 -13.81
N GLY A 498 -28.81 33.29 -13.45
CA GLY A 498 -28.87 33.76 -12.07
C GLY A 498 -27.57 34.33 -11.49
N CYS A 499 -26.56 34.64 -12.30
CA CYS A 499 -25.39 35.41 -11.87
C CYS A 499 -25.78 36.90 -11.78
N THR A 500 -26.39 37.29 -10.67
CA THR A 500 -27.03 38.60 -10.51
C THR A 500 -26.07 39.78 -10.50
N GLU A 501 -24.82 39.56 -10.06
CA GLU A 501 -23.75 40.57 -9.99
C GLU A 501 -22.87 40.65 -11.25
N LEU A 502 -23.14 39.83 -12.26
CA LEU A 502 -22.32 39.76 -13.46
C LEU A 502 -22.49 41.02 -14.32
N THR A 503 -21.40 41.79 -14.49
CA THR A 503 -21.43 43.05 -15.26
C THR A 503 -20.95 42.89 -16.70
N GLU A 504 -20.05 41.94 -16.95
CA GLU A 504 -19.44 41.68 -18.26
C GLU A 504 -19.71 40.22 -18.69
N ALA A 505 -20.21 40.04 -19.90
CA ALA A 505 -20.44 38.73 -20.51
C ALA A 505 -19.33 38.42 -21.54
N PRO A 506 -18.96 37.13 -21.73
CA PRO A 506 -17.98 36.74 -22.72
C PRO A 506 -18.64 36.61 -24.10
N ASP A 507 -17.83 36.72 -25.15
CA ASP A 507 -18.24 36.38 -26.52
C ASP A 507 -18.70 34.92 -26.61
N ILE A 508 -19.71 34.67 -27.45
CA ILE A 508 -20.19 33.31 -27.73
C ILE A 508 -19.44 32.78 -28.98
N PRO A 509 -18.60 31.73 -28.88
CA PRO A 509 -17.80 31.23 -30.00
C PRO A 509 -18.62 30.49 -31.06
N GLN A 510 -18.05 30.28 -32.25
CA GLN A 510 -18.77 29.76 -33.43
C GLN A 510 -19.34 28.34 -33.25
N GLY A 511 -18.68 27.49 -32.46
CA GLY A 511 -19.03 26.08 -32.28
C GLY A 511 -20.23 25.78 -31.39
N VAL A 512 -20.80 26.79 -30.73
CA VAL A 512 -21.85 26.60 -29.73
C VAL A 512 -23.21 26.33 -30.39
N SER A 513 -23.80 25.15 -30.13
CA SER A 513 -25.13 24.78 -30.61
C SER A 513 -26.25 25.20 -29.65
N ASN A 514 -25.96 25.33 -28.35
CA ASN A 514 -26.98 25.61 -27.31
C ASN A 514 -26.58 26.75 -26.36
N ILE A 515 -27.30 27.87 -26.45
CA ILE A 515 -27.18 29.06 -25.60
C ILE A 515 -28.44 29.31 -24.75
N SER A 516 -29.29 28.31 -24.57
CA SER A 516 -30.56 28.49 -23.85
C SER A 516 -30.30 28.91 -22.40
N ASN A 517 -31.02 29.93 -21.92
CA ASN A 517 -30.92 30.48 -20.56
C ASN A 517 -29.52 30.97 -20.13
N THR A 518 -28.54 31.10 -21.05
CA THR A 518 -27.14 31.36 -20.69
C THR A 518 -26.98 32.61 -19.81
N PHE A 519 -27.69 33.70 -20.10
CA PHE A 519 -27.64 34.97 -19.35
C PHE A 519 -28.97 35.30 -18.64
N GLN A 520 -29.84 34.30 -18.47
CA GLN A 520 -31.12 34.46 -17.80
C GLN A 520 -30.91 35.01 -16.39
N TYR A 521 -31.66 36.04 -16.01
CA TYR A 521 -31.58 36.71 -14.69
C TYR A 521 -30.21 37.34 -14.36
N CYS A 522 -29.39 37.65 -15.37
CA CYS A 522 -28.17 38.45 -15.18
C CYS A 522 -28.53 39.95 -15.24
N TYR A 523 -29.06 40.48 -14.14
CA TYR A 523 -29.67 41.82 -14.11
C TYR A 523 -28.68 42.97 -14.39
N ARG A 524 -27.41 42.82 -14.02
CA ARG A 524 -26.38 43.87 -14.12
C ARG A 524 -25.54 43.85 -15.40
N LEU A 525 -25.78 42.91 -16.31
CA LEU A 525 -25.01 42.80 -17.55
C LEU A 525 -25.12 44.08 -18.39
N GLN A 526 -23.97 44.55 -18.86
CA GLN A 526 -23.86 45.76 -19.67
C GLN A 526 -22.71 45.66 -20.67
N GLY A 527 -22.64 46.63 -21.58
CA GLY A 527 -21.56 46.73 -22.57
C GLY A 527 -21.89 46.04 -23.89
N GLU A 528 -20.90 45.39 -24.49
CA GLU A 528 -21.02 44.77 -25.82
C GLU A 528 -20.61 43.30 -25.75
N ILE A 529 -21.31 42.44 -26.50
CA ILE A 529 -20.91 41.05 -26.76
C ILE A 529 -21.00 40.73 -28.24
N ILE A 530 -20.20 39.76 -28.70
CA ILE A 530 -20.28 39.23 -30.06
C ILE A 530 -20.77 37.78 -30.01
N ILE A 531 -21.90 37.51 -30.67
CA ILE A 531 -22.35 36.14 -30.95
C ILE A 531 -21.75 35.70 -32.28
N LYS A 532 -20.85 34.71 -32.23
CA LYS A 532 -20.24 34.08 -33.41
C LYS A 532 -20.94 32.78 -33.81
N ALA A 533 -21.65 32.13 -32.88
CA ALA A 533 -22.43 30.92 -33.13
C ALA A 533 -23.74 31.17 -33.88
N ASN A 534 -24.17 30.18 -34.65
CA ASN A 534 -25.55 30.06 -35.16
C ASN A 534 -26.29 28.97 -34.37
N PRO A 535 -26.70 29.21 -33.12
CA PRO A 535 -27.20 28.18 -32.23
C PRO A 535 -28.55 27.61 -32.70
N GLU A 536 -28.73 26.31 -32.49
CA GLU A 536 -30.00 25.60 -32.70
C GLU A 536 -30.98 25.87 -31.54
N TYR A 537 -30.45 26.00 -30.32
CA TYR A 537 -31.22 26.18 -29.09
C TYR A 537 -30.82 27.49 -28.38
N TYR A 538 -31.77 28.40 -28.18
CA TYR A 538 -31.51 29.72 -27.59
C TYR A 538 -32.64 30.24 -26.69
N ALA A 539 -33.51 29.35 -26.20
CA ALA A 539 -34.68 29.76 -25.40
C ALA A 539 -34.25 30.56 -24.16
N LYS A 540 -34.93 31.70 -23.91
CA LYS A 540 -34.74 32.54 -22.71
C LYS A 540 -33.28 32.99 -22.45
N CYS A 541 -32.42 33.00 -23.47
CA CYS A 541 -31.01 33.36 -23.34
C CYS A 541 -30.82 34.70 -22.59
N PHE A 542 -31.62 35.71 -22.95
CA PHE A 542 -31.54 37.06 -22.38
C PHE A 542 -32.69 37.43 -21.42
N GLU A 543 -33.48 36.46 -20.96
CA GLU A 543 -34.66 36.74 -20.14
C GLU A 543 -34.25 37.49 -18.85
N LYS A 544 -34.79 38.69 -18.66
CA LYS A 544 -34.46 39.62 -17.55
C LYS A 544 -32.97 40.04 -17.48
N THR A 545 -32.24 40.00 -18.59
CA THR A 545 -30.85 40.47 -18.65
C THR A 545 -30.75 41.99 -18.72
N GLY A 546 -29.76 42.57 -18.00
CA GLY A 546 -29.33 43.97 -18.15
C GLY A 546 -30.28 45.05 -17.61
N LEU A 547 -31.35 44.65 -16.91
CA LEU A 547 -32.38 45.56 -16.39
C LEU A 547 -31.86 46.55 -15.34
N ASP A 548 -30.85 46.17 -14.57
CA ASP A 548 -30.23 46.99 -13.51
C ASP A 548 -28.89 47.61 -13.97
N GLY A 549 -28.49 47.38 -15.22
CA GLY A 549 -27.26 47.90 -15.83
C GLY A 549 -27.52 48.94 -16.94
N ASN A 550 -26.45 49.38 -17.61
CA ASN A 550 -26.54 50.31 -18.74
C ASN A 550 -27.05 49.68 -20.05
N GLY A 551 -27.45 48.40 -20.01
CA GLY A 551 -27.89 47.63 -21.16
C GLY A 551 -26.75 46.97 -21.94
N LEU A 552 -27.10 45.93 -22.68
CA LEU A 552 -26.21 45.04 -23.42
C LEU A 552 -26.46 45.18 -24.92
N THR A 553 -25.42 45.51 -25.68
CA THR A 553 -25.47 45.52 -27.15
C THR A 553 -24.91 44.21 -27.69
N VAL A 554 -25.74 43.51 -28.46
CA VAL A 554 -25.41 42.19 -29.01
C VAL A 554 -25.05 42.34 -30.48
N HIS A 555 -23.75 42.28 -30.75
CA HIS A 555 -23.21 42.16 -32.10
C HIS A 555 -23.23 40.72 -32.57
N TYR A 556 -23.16 40.52 -33.89
CA TYR A 556 -23.22 39.20 -34.48
C TYR A 556 -22.38 39.12 -35.76
N THR A 557 -22.00 37.92 -36.17
CA THR A 557 -21.28 37.69 -37.44
C THR A 557 -22.25 37.30 -38.56
N GLU A 558 -21.79 37.31 -39.81
CA GLU A 558 -22.56 36.89 -40.98
C GLU A 558 -23.13 35.47 -40.88
N ASN A 559 -22.52 34.61 -40.05
CA ASN A 559 -22.97 33.23 -39.84
C ASN A 559 -24.26 33.15 -38.99
N VAL A 560 -24.61 34.19 -38.23
CA VAL A 560 -25.72 34.16 -37.28
C VAL A 560 -27.04 34.48 -37.99
N GLN A 561 -27.74 33.45 -38.44
CA GLN A 561 -29.01 33.59 -39.17
C GLN A 561 -30.19 33.91 -38.23
N ASN A 562 -30.09 33.50 -36.96
CA ASN A 562 -31.19 33.55 -35.99
C ASN A 562 -31.15 34.77 -35.05
N ILE A 563 -30.33 35.80 -35.32
CA ILE A 563 -30.08 36.89 -34.36
C ILE A 563 -31.36 37.58 -33.86
N ASP A 564 -32.33 37.84 -34.74
CA ASP A 564 -33.57 38.49 -34.34
C ASP A 564 -34.39 37.61 -33.37
N ARG A 565 -34.42 36.29 -33.61
CA ARG A 565 -35.09 35.32 -32.72
C ARG A 565 -34.33 35.12 -31.42
N ILE A 566 -33.01 35.23 -31.42
CA ILE A 566 -32.20 35.19 -30.20
C ILE A 566 -32.52 36.43 -29.34
N LEU A 567 -32.64 37.61 -29.95
CA LEU A 567 -32.93 38.84 -29.22
C LEU A 567 -34.34 38.91 -28.64
N THR A 568 -35.34 38.26 -29.24
CA THR A 568 -36.69 38.19 -28.62
C THR A 568 -36.71 37.41 -27.31
N THR A 569 -35.67 36.60 -27.02
CA THR A 569 -35.57 35.83 -25.79
C THR A 569 -35.42 36.70 -24.54
N ARG A 570 -35.15 38.00 -24.70
CA ARG A 570 -35.06 38.99 -23.62
C ARG A 570 -36.36 39.18 -22.83
N GLY A 571 -37.47 38.71 -23.38
CA GLY A 571 -38.81 38.85 -22.82
C GLY A 571 -39.46 40.18 -23.21
N GLU A 572 -40.77 40.27 -22.99
CA GLU A 572 -41.55 41.49 -23.25
C GLU A 572 -41.04 42.63 -22.34
N ASN A 573 -40.98 43.85 -22.90
CA ASN A 573 -40.59 45.09 -22.22
C ASN A 573 -39.14 45.15 -21.70
N ASN A 574 -38.23 44.29 -22.21
CA ASN A 574 -36.80 44.45 -21.95
C ASN A 574 -36.11 45.17 -23.12
N ASP A 575 -36.00 46.50 -23.03
CA ASP A 575 -35.31 47.35 -24.02
C ASP A 575 -33.81 47.54 -23.73
N HIS A 576 -33.29 46.88 -22.70
CA HIS A 576 -31.89 46.96 -22.29
C HIS A 576 -30.98 46.05 -23.13
N VAL A 577 -31.52 45.02 -23.79
CA VAL A 577 -30.75 44.15 -24.70
C VAL A 577 -31.03 44.55 -26.14
N LYS A 578 -30.03 45.17 -26.81
CA LYS A 578 -30.18 45.79 -28.13
C LYS A 578 -29.40 45.05 -29.21
N LYS A 579 -29.90 45.12 -30.44
CA LYS A 579 -29.20 44.61 -31.63
C LYS A 579 -28.05 45.55 -32.00
N GLY A 580 -26.84 45.02 -32.06
CA GLY A 580 -25.66 45.71 -32.58
C GLY A 580 -25.46 45.48 -34.09
N ASN A 581 -24.29 45.86 -34.57
CA ASN A 581 -23.89 45.68 -35.97
C ASN A 581 -23.63 44.21 -36.33
N ASN A 582 -23.93 43.84 -37.58
CA ASN A 582 -23.30 42.70 -38.21
C ASN A 582 -21.81 43.04 -38.42
N ILE A 583 -20.95 42.25 -37.83
CA ILE A 583 -19.51 42.43 -37.88
C ILE A 583 -18.99 41.52 -38.99
N ASN A 584 -18.49 42.14 -40.07
CA ASN A 584 -17.68 41.46 -41.09
C ASN A 584 -16.39 40.97 -40.43
N ALA A 585 -16.48 39.81 -39.81
CA ALA A 585 -15.41 39.17 -39.10
C ALA A 585 -14.49 38.47 -40.11
N LEU A 586 -13.23 38.85 -40.10
CA LEU A 586 -12.20 38.19 -40.90
C LEU A 586 -11.60 37.07 -40.07
N VAL A 587 -11.49 35.88 -40.66
CA VAL A 587 -10.83 34.74 -40.04
C VAL A 587 -9.32 34.93 -40.18
N VAL A 588 -8.65 34.94 -39.03
CA VAL A 588 -7.19 34.95 -38.93
C VAL A 588 -6.77 33.57 -38.47
N LEU A 589 -6.12 32.82 -39.34
CA LEU A 589 -5.54 31.52 -39.01
C LEU A 589 -4.19 31.72 -38.32
N PHE A 590 -3.88 30.87 -37.35
CA PHE A 590 -2.61 30.88 -36.64
C PHE A 590 -1.82 29.62 -36.94
N ASP A 591 -0.75 29.77 -37.71
CA ASP A 591 0.22 28.70 -37.96
C ASP A 591 1.31 28.76 -36.90
N GLY A 592 1.35 27.76 -36.03
CA GLY A 592 2.38 27.62 -34.99
C GLY A 592 3.80 27.49 -35.53
N ASN A 593 3.99 27.32 -36.84
CA ASN A 593 5.27 27.28 -37.54
C ASN A 593 6.25 26.29 -36.87
N GLY A 594 5.75 25.09 -36.60
CA GLY A 594 6.45 24.03 -35.87
C GLY A 594 6.28 24.03 -34.35
N GLY A 595 5.42 24.90 -33.80
CA GLY A 595 4.90 24.86 -32.42
C GLY A 595 3.40 24.55 -32.37
N THR A 596 2.85 24.47 -31.15
CA THR A 596 1.41 24.38 -30.89
C THR A 596 0.85 25.75 -30.58
N VAL A 597 -0.44 25.94 -30.87
CA VAL A 597 -1.15 27.21 -30.69
C VAL A 597 -2.36 26.98 -29.80
N SER A 598 -2.63 27.88 -28.86
CA SER A 598 -3.78 27.76 -27.95
C SER A 598 -5.11 27.90 -28.70
N GLN A 599 -5.09 28.60 -29.83
CA GLN A 599 -6.22 28.78 -30.73
C GLN A 599 -5.68 28.84 -32.16
N ASN A 600 -6.25 28.04 -33.07
CA ASN A 600 -5.82 27.97 -34.47
C ASN A 600 -6.45 29.04 -35.36
N GLN A 601 -7.48 29.73 -34.88
CA GLN A 601 -8.09 30.85 -35.57
C GLN A 601 -8.77 31.83 -34.60
N ILE A 602 -8.74 33.12 -34.92
CA ILE A 602 -9.63 34.12 -34.29
C ILE A 602 -10.43 34.85 -35.38
N MET A 603 -11.47 35.55 -34.94
CA MET A 603 -12.22 36.47 -35.76
C MET A 603 -11.83 37.90 -35.37
N VAL A 604 -11.42 38.70 -36.36
CA VAL A 604 -11.04 40.11 -36.16
C VAL A 604 -11.88 41.03 -37.03
N ARG A 605 -11.88 42.33 -36.72
CA ARG A 605 -12.63 43.35 -37.47
C ARG A 605 -11.67 44.17 -38.33
N LEU A 606 -11.99 44.36 -39.61
CA LEU A 606 -11.24 45.28 -40.47
C LEU A 606 -11.25 46.69 -39.87
N GLY A 607 -10.08 47.32 -39.72
CA GLY A 607 -9.93 48.66 -39.17
C GLY A 607 -9.84 48.74 -37.63
N TYR A 608 -9.92 47.62 -36.91
CA TYR A 608 -9.73 47.55 -35.46
C TYR A 608 -8.43 46.79 -35.11
N ALA A 609 -8.02 46.84 -33.85
CA ALA A 609 -6.86 46.10 -33.36
C ALA A 609 -7.14 44.58 -33.28
N TYR A 610 -6.10 43.73 -33.20
CA TYR A 610 -6.30 42.28 -33.02
C TYR A 610 -6.79 41.92 -31.61
N GLU A 611 -6.65 42.82 -30.63
CA GLU A 611 -7.11 42.74 -29.22
C GLU A 611 -6.51 41.61 -28.40
N ILE A 612 -6.76 40.34 -28.76
CA ILE A 612 -6.24 39.17 -28.06
C ILE A 612 -5.63 38.23 -29.09
N LEU A 613 -4.34 37.93 -28.94
CA LEU A 613 -3.65 36.98 -29.79
C LEU A 613 -3.39 35.66 -29.04
N PRO A 614 -3.56 34.49 -29.70
CA PRO A 614 -3.35 33.22 -29.04
C PRO A 614 -1.90 33.02 -28.62
N VAL A 615 -1.71 32.27 -27.56
CA VAL A 615 -0.38 31.91 -27.08
C VAL A 615 0.11 30.72 -27.89
N ALA A 616 1.30 30.85 -28.46
CA ALA A 616 1.99 29.72 -29.08
C ALA A 616 3.05 29.16 -28.12
N LYS A 617 3.18 27.83 -28.09
CA LYS A 617 4.25 27.14 -27.37
C LYS A 617 5.05 26.25 -28.32
N ARG A 618 6.38 26.24 -28.14
CA ARG A 618 7.27 25.34 -28.88
C ARG A 618 8.40 24.90 -27.98
N THR A 619 8.53 23.59 -27.77
CA THR A 619 9.53 23.01 -26.86
C THR A 619 10.93 23.51 -27.19
N GLY A 620 11.54 24.18 -26.21
CA GLY A 620 12.91 24.71 -26.31
C GLY A 620 13.04 26.07 -27.01
N TYR A 621 11.94 26.71 -27.38
CA TYR A 621 11.92 28.03 -27.99
C TYR A 621 11.03 28.99 -27.20
N GLU A 622 11.45 30.25 -27.16
CA GLU A 622 10.69 31.39 -26.68
C GLU A 622 9.83 31.94 -27.83
N PHE A 623 8.57 32.25 -27.53
CA PHE A 623 7.65 32.84 -28.49
C PHE A 623 8.02 34.31 -28.75
N ALA A 624 8.40 34.63 -29.99
CA ALA A 624 8.84 35.97 -30.38
C ALA A 624 7.69 36.86 -30.90
N GLY A 625 6.48 36.30 -30.98
CA GLY A 625 5.27 36.96 -31.47
C GLY A 625 4.75 36.38 -32.80
N TRP A 626 3.63 36.95 -33.24
CA TRP A 626 2.97 36.62 -34.50
C TRP A 626 3.47 37.49 -35.64
N TYR A 627 3.57 36.93 -36.85
CA TYR A 627 4.10 37.62 -38.02
C TYR A 627 3.25 37.36 -39.27
N THR A 628 3.18 38.33 -40.17
CA THR A 628 2.35 38.25 -41.39
C THR A 628 2.86 37.26 -42.44
N MET A 629 4.07 36.72 -42.28
CA MET A 629 4.67 35.74 -43.19
C MET A 629 5.46 34.69 -42.41
N LYS A 630 5.58 33.48 -42.98
CA LYS A 630 6.32 32.36 -42.40
C LYS A 630 7.80 32.66 -42.12
N SER A 631 8.40 33.58 -42.89
CA SER A 631 9.76 34.11 -42.68
C SER A 631 9.82 35.57 -43.15
N GLY A 632 10.36 36.48 -42.32
CA GLY A 632 10.67 37.87 -42.72
C GLY A 632 9.49 38.85 -42.82
N GLY A 633 8.31 38.52 -42.25
CA GLY A 633 7.13 39.40 -42.25
C GLY A 633 7.15 40.51 -41.19
N SER A 634 6.06 41.27 -41.13
CA SER A 634 5.84 42.30 -40.10
C SER A 634 5.28 41.65 -38.83
N ARG A 635 5.75 42.11 -37.66
CA ARG A 635 5.23 41.66 -36.37
C ARG A 635 3.81 42.18 -36.15
N VAL A 636 2.92 41.33 -35.66
CA VAL A 636 1.55 41.64 -35.26
C VAL A 636 1.46 41.54 -33.74
N SER A 637 0.98 42.61 -33.12
CA SER A 637 0.60 42.70 -31.70
C SER A 637 -0.91 42.87 -31.57
N GLU A 638 -1.40 42.76 -30.34
CA GLU A 638 -2.79 43.02 -29.97
C GLU A 638 -3.25 44.44 -30.37
N GLU A 639 -2.35 45.43 -30.37
CA GLU A 639 -2.67 46.79 -30.82
C GLU A 639 -2.55 47.01 -32.34
N THR A 640 -2.07 46.02 -33.09
CA THR A 640 -1.91 46.16 -34.55
C THR A 640 -3.28 46.28 -35.21
N ILE A 641 -3.49 47.32 -36.02
CA ILE A 641 -4.76 47.48 -36.75
C ILE A 641 -4.84 46.48 -37.91
N VAL A 642 -5.94 45.76 -38.02
CA VAL A 642 -6.25 44.84 -39.12
C VAL A 642 -6.47 45.67 -40.38
N GLY A 643 -5.47 45.69 -41.27
CA GLY A 643 -5.51 46.44 -42.52
C GLY A 643 -5.94 45.64 -43.75
N THR A 644 -6.11 44.32 -43.64
CA THR A 644 -6.43 43.44 -44.76
C THR A 644 -7.91 43.07 -44.73
N ALA A 645 -8.65 43.34 -45.81
CA ALA A 645 -10.08 43.05 -45.94
C ALA A 645 -10.41 41.58 -46.28
N ALA A 646 -9.50 40.65 -46.00
CA ALA A 646 -9.61 39.23 -46.32
C ALA A 646 -9.07 38.35 -45.18
N ASN A 647 -9.55 37.11 -45.12
CA ASN A 647 -9.00 36.09 -44.23
C ASN A 647 -7.50 35.91 -44.51
N HIS A 648 -6.71 35.77 -43.47
CA HIS A 648 -5.25 35.68 -43.60
C HIS A 648 -4.65 34.79 -42.50
N THR A 649 -3.35 34.52 -42.62
CA THR A 649 -2.63 33.66 -41.66
C THR A 649 -1.51 34.44 -41.00
N LEU A 650 -1.41 34.32 -39.68
CA LEU A 650 -0.28 34.76 -38.90
C LEU A 650 0.58 33.55 -38.50
N TYR A 651 1.89 33.75 -38.53
CA TYR A 651 2.88 32.71 -38.31
C TYR A 651 3.65 33.00 -37.02
N ALA A 652 3.77 32.01 -36.15
CA ALA A 652 4.57 32.14 -34.95
C ALA A 652 6.05 32.26 -35.30
N ALA A 653 6.73 33.25 -34.72
CA ALA A 653 8.17 33.34 -34.75
C ALA A 653 8.77 32.86 -33.42
N TRP A 654 9.96 32.28 -33.50
CA TRP A 654 10.58 31.56 -32.39
C TRP A 654 12.02 32.01 -32.19
N ARG A 655 12.41 32.25 -30.94
CA ARG A 655 13.81 32.45 -30.53
C ARG A 655 14.26 31.20 -29.74
N PRO A 656 15.36 30.52 -30.10
CA PRO A 656 15.79 29.36 -29.35
C PRO A 656 16.25 29.76 -27.94
N CYS A 657 15.73 29.08 -26.91
CA CYS A 657 16.16 29.31 -25.54
C CYS A 657 17.61 28.85 -25.36
N SER A 658 18.36 29.53 -24.50
CA SER A 658 19.75 29.19 -24.19
C SER A 658 19.88 28.61 -22.78
N TYR A 659 20.69 27.55 -22.65
CA TYR A 659 20.89 26.81 -21.40
C TYR A 659 22.38 26.63 -21.12
N LYS A 660 22.71 26.35 -19.86
CA LYS A 660 24.09 26.06 -19.45
C LYS A 660 24.38 24.56 -19.53
N ILE A 661 25.50 24.24 -20.16
CA ILE A 661 26.19 22.96 -20.01
C ILE A 661 27.20 23.10 -18.89
N LEU A 662 27.07 22.26 -17.87
CA LEU A 662 27.93 22.23 -16.70
C LEU A 662 28.86 21.01 -16.81
N PHE A 663 30.17 21.24 -16.77
CA PHE A 663 31.17 20.19 -16.95
C PHE A 663 31.63 19.65 -15.60
N GLN A 664 31.39 18.36 -15.36
CA GLN A 664 31.79 17.64 -14.16
C GLN A 664 33.02 16.78 -14.48
N PRO A 665 34.25 17.22 -14.12
CA PRO A 665 35.47 16.55 -14.55
C PRO A 665 35.77 15.23 -13.82
N GLU A 666 34.92 14.81 -12.86
CA GLU A 666 34.98 13.52 -12.17
C GLU A 666 36.40 13.14 -11.69
N GLY A 667 36.95 13.98 -10.81
CA GLY A 667 38.31 13.84 -10.25
C GLY A 667 39.43 14.36 -11.17
N GLY A 668 39.12 14.84 -12.36
CA GLY A 668 40.03 15.62 -13.20
C GLY A 668 39.99 17.12 -12.91
N SER A 669 40.88 17.86 -13.56
CA SER A 669 40.98 19.32 -13.52
C SER A 669 40.55 19.93 -14.86
N LEU A 670 39.85 21.06 -14.81
CA LEU A 670 39.29 21.74 -15.99
C LEU A 670 39.21 23.26 -15.76
N SER A 671 39.60 24.04 -16.77
CA SER A 671 39.59 25.51 -16.74
C SER A 671 38.24 26.13 -17.07
N VAL A 672 37.50 25.57 -18.04
CA VAL A 672 36.16 26.02 -18.45
C VAL A 672 35.12 25.09 -17.84
N LYS A 673 34.40 25.56 -16.82
CA LYS A 673 33.44 24.75 -16.05
C LYS A 673 32.02 24.77 -16.61
N GLU A 674 31.70 25.76 -17.43
CA GLU A 674 30.38 25.87 -18.05
C GLU A 674 30.45 26.48 -19.46
N LYS A 675 29.41 26.22 -20.26
CA LYS A 675 29.21 26.80 -21.59
C LYS A 675 27.73 27.03 -21.84
N THR A 676 27.36 28.16 -22.45
CA THR A 676 25.99 28.41 -22.90
C THR A 676 25.74 27.81 -24.28
N ILE A 677 24.57 27.20 -24.48
CA ILE A 677 24.14 26.60 -25.75
C ILE A 677 22.67 26.90 -26.03
N ALA A 678 22.36 27.23 -27.29
CA ALA A 678 20.98 27.39 -27.74
C ALA A 678 20.34 26.04 -28.06
N TYR A 679 19.05 25.89 -27.72
CA TYR A 679 18.26 24.71 -28.05
C TYR A 679 18.29 24.41 -29.55
N GLY A 680 18.46 23.14 -29.90
CA GLY A 680 18.58 22.65 -31.27
C GLY A 680 19.98 22.77 -31.89
N SER A 681 20.89 23.55 -31.27
CA SER A 681 22.25 23.75 -31.79
C SER A 681 23.19 22.58 -31.49
N ALA A 682 24.23 22.41 -32.29
CA ALA A 682 25.29 21.44 -32.02
C ALA A 682 26.15 21.87 -30.82
N TYR A 683 26.64 20.91 -30.02
CA TYR A 683 27.50 21.22 -28.86
C TYR A 683 28.79 21.94 -29.23
N GLY A 684 29.31 21.74 -30.44
CA GLY A 684 30.58 22.33 -30.90
C GLY A 684 31.78 21.88 -30.05
N SER A 685 32.83 22.69 -30.01
CA SER A 685 34.03 22.35 -29.22
C SER A 685 33.70 22.20 -27.73
N LEU A 686 34.07 21.03 -27.18
CA LEU A 686 33.94 20.69 -25.76
C LEU A 686 35.33 20.74 -25.10
N PRO A 687 35.44 21.22 -23.85
CA PRO A 687 36.72 21.31 -23.15
C PRO A 687 37.27 19.92 -22.81
N VAL A 688 38.60 19.76 -22.74
CA VAL A 688 39.25 18.47 -22.43
C VAL A 688 39.86 18.56 -21.03
N PRO A 689 39.33 17.84 -20.03
CA PRO A 689 39.89 17.83 -18.69
C PRO A 689 41.17 16.98 -18.62
N VAL A 690 41.98 17.20 -17.57
CA VAL A 690 43.20 16.42 -17.31
C VAL A 690 43.13 15.77 -15.92
N ARG A 691 43.41 14.46 -15.86
CA ARG A 691 43.49 13.68 -14.61
C ARG A 691 44.75 12.83 -14.61
N GLN A 692 45.60 12.98 -13.59
CA GLN A 692 46.88 12.27 -13.51
C GLN A 692 46.66 10.74 -13.47
N GLY A 693 47.32 10.00 -14.38
CA GLY A 693 47.21 8.54 -14.47
C GLY A 693 46.03 8.02 -15.29
N TYR A 694 45.24 8.90 -15.90
CA TYR A 694 44.06 8.55 -16.69
C TYR A 694 44.07 9.27 -18.04
N GLN A 695 43.57 8.59 -19.08
CA GLN A 695 43.26 9.17 -20.39
C GLN A 695 41.78 9.59 -20.40
N PHE A 696 41.50 10.81 -20.85
CA PHE A 696 40.13 11.28 -21.02
C PHE A 696 39.43 10.50 -22.15
N ALA A 697 38.31 9.86 -21.83
CA ALA A 697 37.55 9.02 -22.76
C ALA A 697 36.38 9.77 -23.43
N GLY A 698 35.95 10.90 -22.86
CA GLY A 698 34.87 11.73 -23.41
C GLY A 698 33.89 12.23 -22.34
N TRP A 699 32.95 13.06 -22.80
CA TRP A 699 31.84 13.59 -22.00
C TRP A 699 30.59 12.73 -22.17
N PHE A 700 29.85 12.50 -21.08
CA PHE A 700 28.65 11.68 -21.07
C PHE A 700 27.50 12.39 -20.35
N ASN A 701 26.26 12.09 -20.73
CA ASN A 701 25.06 12.71 -20.15
C ASN A 701 24.60 12.12 -18.81
N SER A 702 25.32 11.14 -18.26
CA SER A 702 25.08 10.57 -16.92
C SER A 702 26.39 10.21 -16.24
N ARG A 703 26.40 10.22 -14.91
CA ARG A 703 27.56 9.89 -14.07
C ARG A 703 27.97 8.42 -14.20
N SER A 704 27.01 7.52 -14.36
CA SER A 704 27.20 6.09 -14.65
C SER A 704 26.28 5.65 -15.77
N GLY A 705 26.79 4.95 -16.78
CA GLY A 705 26.02 4.70 -18.01
C GLY A 705 25.70 5.99 -18.79
N GLY A 706 24.83 5.90 -19.79
CA GLY A 706 24.49 7.04 -20.66
C GLY A 706 25.34 7.14 -21.93
N THR A 707 24.95 8.10 -22.78
CA THR A 707 25.45 8.28 -24.14
C THR A 707 26.57 9.30 -24.19
N GLN A 708 27.57 9.03 -25.02
CA GLN A 708 28.68 9.96 -25.25
C GLN A 708 28.18 11.20 -25.99
N ILE A 709 28.48 12.37 -25.45
CA ILE A 709 28.17 13.66 -26.07
C ILE A 709 29.42 14.17 -26.78
N THR A 710 29.26 14.50 -28.06
CA THR A 710 30.33 15.02 -28.92
C THR A 710 29.94 16.40 -29.45
N GLY A 711 30.89 17.13 -30.02
CA GLY A 711 30.62 18.42 -30.63
C GLY A 711 29.62 18.39 -31.81
N LYS A 712 29.37 17.20 -32.38
CA LYS A 712 28.39 17.00 -33.46
C LYS A 712 26.98 16.67 -32.93
N SER A 713 26.83 16.34 -31.66
CA SER A 713 25.53 16.09 -31.05
C SER A 713 24.73 17.39 -31.01
N ASN A 714 23.40 17.33 -31.16
CA ASN A 714 22.53 18.50 -30.99
C ASN A 714 21.96 18.55 -29.57
N PHE A 715 21.92 19.73 -28.97
CA PHE A 715 21.35 19.95 -27.66
C PHE A 715 19.82 20.07 -27.76
N ARG A 716 19.10 19.18 -27.06
CA ARG A 716 17.62 19.11 -27.09
C ARG A 716 16.99 19.06 -25.69
N GLN A 717 17.72 19.49 -24.66
CA GLN A 717 17.19 19.54 -23.30
C GLN A 717 16.56 20.91 -23.03
N THR A 718 15.52 20.96 -22.20
CA THR A 718 14.82 22.20 -21.81
C THR A 718 15.24 22.70 -20.42
N GLY A 719 16.54 22.54 -20.11
CA GLY A 719 17.13 22.90 -18.82
C GLY A 719 18.66 22.80 -18.86
N ASN A 720 19.31 23.29 -17.82
CA ASN A 720 20.76 23.15 -17.69
C ASN A 720 21.14 21.67 -17.60
N GLN A 721 22.24 21.28 -18.27
CA GLN A 721 22.66 19.89 -18.34
C GLN A 721 24.06 19.70 -17.78
N ASN A 722 24.21 18.70 -16.92
CA ASN A 722 25.52 18.22 -16.49
C ASN A 722 26.08 17.22 -17.51
N LEU A 723 27.35 17.43 -17.91
CA LEU A 723 28.15 16.44 -18.63
C LEU A 723 29.26 15.92 -17.71
N TYR A 724 29.43 14.61 -17.70
CA TYR A 724 30.35 13.92 -16.80
C TYR A 724 31.53 13.35 -17.57
N ALA A 725 32.75 13.62 -17.11
CA ALA A 725 33.97 13.14 -17.73
C ALA A 725 34.16 11.66 -17.42
N ARG A 726 34.45 10.85 -18.45
CA ARG A 726 34.90 9.47 -18.27
C ARG A 726 36.39 9.32 -18.52
N TRP A 727 36.97 8.37 -17.81
CA TRP A 727 38.42 8.19 -17.71
C TRP A 727 38.79 6.74 -17.97
N LYS A 728 39.84 6.51 -18.75
CA LYS A 728 40.47 5.21 -18.96
C LYS A 728 41.83 5.19 -18.25
N GLU A 729 42.06 4.19 -17.40
CA GLU A 729 43.32 4.06 -16.65
C GLU A 729 44.52 3.82 -17.58
N ILE A 730 45.66 4.46 -17.28
CA ILE A 730 46.93 4.23 -17.97
C ILE A 730 47.75 3.21 -17.16
N ILE A 731 48.21 2.14 -17.81
CA ILE A 731 49.04 1.08 -17.22
C ILE A 731 50.46 1.19 -17.79
N TYR A 732 51.48 1.30 -16.92
CA TYR A 732 52.89 1.35 -17.30
C TYR A 732 53.56 -0.01 -17.12
N GLN A 733 54.49 -0.38 -18.01
CA GLN A 733 55.25 -1.62 -17.89
C GLN A 733 56.53 -1.42 -17.11
N VAL A 734 56.75 -2.24 -16.07
CA VAL A 734 57.99 -2.31 -15.30
C VAL A 734 58.77 -3.56 -15.71
N GLN A 735 60.00 -3.37 -16.17
CA GLN A 735 60.92 -4.44 -16.55
C GLN A 735 62.05 -4.61 -15.54
N PHE A 736 62.61 -5.82 -15.44
CA PHE A 736 63.63 -6.17 -14.45
C PHE A 736 64.94 -6.59 -15.12
N ASN A 737 65.98 -5.82 -14.88
CA ASN A 737 67.34 -6.09 -15.31
C ASN A 737 68.18 -6.63 -14.15
N SER A 738 68.54 -7.92 -14.21
CA SER A 738 69.31 -8.60 -13.16
C SER A 738 70.76 -8.11 -13.01
N ASN A 739 71.22 -7.19 -13.85
CA ASN A 739 72.48 -6.44 -13.71
C ASN A 739 73.68 -7.33 -13.32
N GLY A 740 73.90 -8.38 -14.11
CA GLY A 740 74.94 -9.39 -13.90
C GLY A 740 74.50 -10.66 -13.15
N GLY A 741 73.21 -10.80 -12.80
CA GLY A 741 72.60 -12.04 -12.33
C GLY A 741 72.23 -12.99 -13.48
N LYS A 742 72.08 -14.29 -13.18
CA LYS A 742 71.94 -15.35 -14.22
C LYS A 742 70.50 -15.65 -14.70
N LYS A 743 69.48 -14.87 -14.31
CA LYS A 743 68.06 -15.09 -14.66
C LYS A 743 67.42 -13.83 -15.26
N LYS A 744 66.61 -13.99 -16.31
CA LYS A 744 65.72 -12.97 -16.87
C LYS A 744 64.33 -13.07 -16.20
N PHE A 745 63.64 -11.95 -16.06
CA PHE A 745 62.28 -11.89 -15.52
C PHE A 745 61.36 -11.21 -16.52
N SER A 746 60.10 -11.62 -16.58
CA SER A 746 59.06 -10.93 -17.35
C SER A 746 58.74 -9.57 -16.72
N GLY A 747 58.39 -8.60 -17.57
CA GLY A 747 57.86 -7.32 -17.11
C GLY A 747 56.46 -7.47 -16.50
N ARG A 748 56.01 -6.44 -15.80
CA ARG A 748 54.68 -6.38 -15.19
C ARG A 748 54.05 -5.00 -15.40
N GLY A 749 52.75 -4.98 -15.69
CA GLY A 749 51.94 -3.76 -15.71
C GLY A 749 51.69 -3.24 -14.29
N VAL A 750 51.93 -1.94 -14.07
CA VAL A 750 51.68 -1.24 -12.82
C VAL A 750 50.85 0.01 -13.10
N LYS A 751 50.01 0.39 -12.13
CA LYS A 751 49.23 1.62 -12.18
C LYS A 751 49.87 2.68 -11.29
N ASN A 752 49.77 3.95 -11.69
CA ASN A 752 50.19 5.04 -10.82
C ASN A 752 49.35 5.09 -9.53
N GLY A 753 50.00 5.35 -8.40
CA GLY A 753 49.38 5.38 -7.07
C GLY A 753 49.43 4.05 -6.32
N ASP A 754 49.42 2.92 -7.04
CA ASP A 754 49.56 1.57 -6.46
C ASP A 754 50.97 1.33 -5.90
N SER A 755 51.11 0.30 -5.07
CA SER A 755 52.43 -0.21 -4.65
C SER A 755 53.01 -1.19 -5.68
N TYR A 756 54.33 -1.26 -5.84
CA TYR A 756 54.96 -2.19 -6.78
C TYR A 756 54.67 -3.68 -6.47
N GLY A 757 54.28 -4.00 -5.23
CA GLY A 757 53.97 -5.37 -4.80
C GLY A 757 55.20 -6.29 -4.78
N SER A 758 54.99 -7.60 -4.74
CA SER A 758 56.09 -8.57 -4.63
C SER A 758 57.10 -8.44 -5.78
N LEU A 759 58.39 -8.30 -5.45
CA LEU A 759 59.48 -8.14 -6.42
C LEU A 759 60.36 -9.41 -6.48
N PRO A 760 60.75 -9.89 -7.67
CA PRO A 760 61.54 -11.11 -7.80
C PRO A 760 62.96 -10.97 -7.23
N ALA A 761 63.57 -12.05 -6.72
CA ALA A 761 64.95 -12.00 -6.21
C ALA A 761 65.93 -12.71 -7.17
N PRO A 762 66.84 -12.00 -7.86
CA PRO A 762 67.87 -12.62 -8.69
C PRO A 762 69.02 -13.22 -7.87
N ALA A 763 69.78 -14.12 -8.50
CA ALA A 763 71.00 -14.69 -7.94
C ALA A 763 72.25 -14.36 -8.78
N ARG A 764 73.37 -14.06 -8.11
CA ARG A 764 74.70 -13.81 -8.69
C ARG A 764 75.79 -14.44 -7.83
N SER A 765 76.53 -15.40 -8.40
CA SER A 765 77.60 -16.13 -7.70
C SER A 765 78.69 -15.20 -7.17
N GLY A 766 79.06 -15.36 -5.89
CA GLY A 766 80.02 -14.52 -5.17
C GLY A 766 79.47 -13.21 -4.61
N TYR A 767 78.19 -12.89 -4.82
CA TYR A 767 77.55 -11.65 -4.38
C TYR A 767 76.25 -11.91 -3.61
N ARG A 768 75.84 -10.97 -2.73
CA ARG A 768 74.51 -10.91 -2.12
C ARG A 768 73.66 -9.87 -2.86
N PHE A 769 72.39 -10.21 -3.13
CA PHE A 769 71.41 -9.28 -3.69
C PHE A 769 71.02 -8.24 -2.63
N THR A 770 71.04 -6.96 -2.97
CA THR A 770 70.73 -5.86 -2.02
C THR A 770 69.39 -5.18 -2.30
N GLY A 771 68.80 -5.39 -3.47
CA GLY A 771 67.47 -4.90 -3.87
C GLY A 771 67.39 -4.46 -5.33
N TRP A 772 66.20 -4.01 -5.72
CA TRP A 772 65.92 -3.38 -7.02
C TRP A 772 66.04 -1.87 -6.93
N TYR A 773 66.57 -1.25 -7.99
CA TYR A 773 66.87 0.18 -8.02
C TYR A 773 66.51 0.79 -9.36
N THR A 774 66.17 2.07 -9.39
CA THR A 774 65.76 2.79 -10.61
C THR A 774 66.89 3.00 -11.64
N ALA A 775 68.15 2.69 -11.29
CA ALA A 775 69.30 2.83 -12.19
C ALA A 775 70.37 1.77 -11.93
N LYS A 776 71.20 1.47 -12.95
CA LYS A 776 72.30 0.49 -12.89
C LYS A 776 73.32 0.77 -11.76
N SER A 777 73.53 2.03 -11.42
CA SER A 777 74.35 2.47 -10.28
C SER A 777 73.69 3.68 -9.60
N ARG A 778 73.79 3.79 -8.26
CA ARG A 778 73.27 4.91 -7.44
C ARG A 778 71.77 5.25 -7.56
N GLY A 779 70.93 4.36 -8.10
CA GLY A 779 69.49 4.58 -8.20
C GLY A 779 68.78 4.63 -6.84
N LYS A 780 67.49 5.00 -6.84
CA LYS A 780 66.63 4.88 -5.65
C LYS A 780 66.16 3.44 -5.48
N LYS A 781 66.17 2.93 -4.26
CA LYS A 781 65.72 1.56 -3.95
C LYS A 781 64.21 1.48 -4.11
N ILE A 782 63.73 0.52 -4.87
CA ILE A 782 62.31 0.19 -4.99
C ILE A 782 62.03 -1.05 -4.14
N THR A 783 61.03 -0.92 -3.28
CA THR A 783 60.50 -1.99 -2.42
C THR A 783 59.08 -2.33 -2.85
N SER A 784 58.54 -3.43 -2.33
CA SER A 784 57.15 -3.81 -2.59
C SER A 784 56.12 -2.76 -2.16
N GLN A 785 56.47 -1.92 -1.19
CA GLN A 785 55.62 -0.85 -0.65
C GLN A 785 55.85 0.51 -1.32
N THR A 786 56.85 0.64 -2.19
CA THR A 786 57.08 1.92 -2.90
C THR A 786 55.86 2.22 -3.78
N ARG A 787 55.35 3.46 -3.76
CA ARG A 787 54.24 3.87 -4.64
C ARG A 787 54.75 4.17 -6.04
N VAL A 788 54.01 3.72 -7.05
CA VAL A 788 54.30 3.91 -8.46
C VAL A 788 53.95 5.34 -8.84
N ASN A 789 54.92 6.05 -9.42
CA ASN A 789 54.74 7.38 -9.99
C ASN A 789 55.56 7.47 -11.28
N LEU A 790 54.97 7.02 -12.38
CA LEU A 790 55.58 6.88 -13.69
C LEU A 790 54.83 7.73 -14.72
N ASN A 791 55.56 8.21 -15.72
CA ASN A 791 55.02 8.85 -16.92
C ASN A 791 55.39 8.09 -18.21
N GLN A 792 56.13 6.99 -18.07
CA GLN A 792 56.52 6.05 -19.11
C GLN A 792 56.95 4.73 -18.46
N ASP A 793 57.11 3.69 -19.27
CA ASP A 793 57.62 2.39 -18.83
C ASP A 793 58.98 2.52 -18.13
N GLN A 794 59.22 1.69 -17.11
CA GLN A 794 60.39 1.78 -16.24
C GLN A 794 61.19 0.48 -16.20
N MET A 795 62.51 0.59 -16.16
CA MET A 795 63.39 -0.55 -15.90
C MET A 795 64.03 -0.46 -14.51
N LEU A 796 63.91 -1.54 -13.73
CA LEU A 796 64.57 -1.70 -12.44
C LEU A 796 65.81 -2.58 -12.56
N TYR A 797 66.85 -2.22 -11.81
CA TYR A 797 68.17 -2.85 -11.87
C TYR A 797 68.53 -3.48 -10.52
N ALA A 798 68.98 -4.73 -10.55
CA ALA A 798 69.46 -5.43 -9.37
C ALA A 798 70.79 -4.83 -8.88
N HIS A 799 70.93 -4.61 -7.58
CA HIS A 799 72.21 -4.22 -6.97
C HIS A 799 72.79 -5.37 -6.13
N TRP A 800 74.11 -5.38 -6.03
CA TRP A 800 74.89 -6.52 -5.52
C TRP A 800 76.00 -6.08 -4.58
N SER A 801 76.26 -6.85 -3.53
CA SER A 801 77.43 -6.69 -2.64
C SER A 801 78.30 -7.93 -2.65
N LYS A 802 79.63 -7.78 -2.81
CA LYS A 802 80.56 -8.93 -2.91
C LYS A 802 80.68 -9.64 -1.56
N VAL A 803 80.61 -10.98 -1.55
CA VAL A 803 80.77 -11.78 -0.32
C VAL A 803 82.25 -11.92 0.00
N THR A 804 82.67 -11.35 1.13
CA THR A 804 84.02 -11.53 1.70
C THR A 804 83.95 -12.27 3.03
N VAL A 805 84.93 -13.17 3.25
CA VAL A 805 85.04 -13.97 4.47
C VAL A 805 86.43 -13.82 5.05
N GLU A 806 86.49 -13.28 6.26
CA GLU A 806 87.75 -13.01 6.96
C GLU A 806 88.45 -14.29 7.40
N ARG A 807 89.75 -14.16 7.67
CA ARG A 807 90.60 -15.25 8.16
C ARG A 807 90.25 -15.59 9.61
N VAL A 808 90.24 -16.89 9.94
CA VAL A 808 90.09 -17.34 11.33
C VAL A 808 91.39 -17.08 12.10
N ASN A 809 91.29 -16.39 13.24
CA ASN A 809 92.42 -16.00 14.09
C ASN A 809 92.38 -16.72 15.45
N SER A 810 93.50 -16.61 16.19
CA SER A 810 93.66 -17.14 17.56
C SER A 810 93.42 -18.65 17.70
N LEU A 811 93.89 -19.43 16.72
CA LEU A 811 93.84 -20.89 16.79
C LEU A 811 94.74 -21.41 17.93
N LYS A 812 94.12 -22.09 18.90
CA LYS A 812 94.76 -22.73 20.05
C LYS A 812 94.46 -24.23 20.03
N LEU A 813 95.46 -25.03 20.39
CA LEU A 813 95.38 -26.49 20.45
C LEU A 813 95.77 -26.97 21.84
N TYR A 814 95.01 -27.92 22.39
CA TYR A 814 95.26 -28.48 23.71
C TYR A 814 95.24 -30.01 23.66
N ASN A 815 96.17 -30.67 24.35
CA ASN A 815 96.13 -32.10 24.59
C ASN A 815 95.79 -32.33 26.08
N LYS A 816 94.49 -32.46 26.37
CA LYS A 816 94.02 -32.70 27.74
C LYS A 816 94.01 -34.19 28.11
N LYS A 817 93.87 -35.09 27.13
CA LYS A 817 93.79 -36.54 27.31
C LYS A 817 94.59 -37.28 26.24
N LYS A 818 95.02 -38.50 26.56
CA LYS A 818 95.71 -39.43 25.63
C LYS A 818 94.90 -39.61 24.34
N GLY A 819 95.55 -39.47 23.18
CA GLY A 819 94.90 -39.64 21.87
C GLY A 819 93.85 -38.58 21.48
N ARG A 820 93.77 -37.44 22.17
CA ARG A 820 92.81 -36.35 21.88
C ARG A 820 93.49 -34.99 21.70
N MET A 821 92.95 -34.17 20.79
CA MET A 821 93.30 -32.77 20.59
C MET A 821 92.03 -31.91 20.60
N ASP A 822 91.98 -30.93 21.50
CA ASP A 822 90.94 -29.92 21.54
C ASP A 822 91.40 -28.67 20.77
N ILE A 823 90.58 -28.24 19.82
CA ILE A 823 90.84 -27.13 18.89
C ILE A 823 89.90 -25.99 19.27
N ALA A 824 90.44 -24.80 19.51
CA ALA A 824 89.65 -23.60 19.78
C ALA A 824 90.15 -22.41 18.94
N PHE A 825 89.25 -21.56 18.45
CA PHE A 825 89.60 -20.37 17.67
C PHE A 825 88.59 -19.23 17.90
N LYS A 826 88.91 -18.01 17.46
CA LYS A 826 87.97 -16.87 17.50
C LYS A 826 86.98 -16.97 16.32
N GLY A 827 85.70 -16.70 16.59
CA GLY A 827 84.67 -16.69 15.55
C GLY A 827 84.87 -15.54 14.53
N VAL A 828 84.44 -15.76 13.29
CA VAL A 828 84.45 -14.78 12.19
C VAL A 828 83.06 -14.19 12.02
N LYS A 829 82.95 -12.84 12.00
CA LYS A 829 81.66 -12.13 11.93
C LYS A 829 80.86 -12.54 10.69
N GLY A 830 79.63 -13.00 10.93
CA GLY A 830 78.71 -13.43 9.89
C GLY A 830 79.12 -14.70 9.14
N ALA A 831 80.07 -15.50 9.66
CA ALA A 831 80.40 -16.80 9.09
C ALA A 831 79.23 -17.78 9.28
N ALA A 832 78.86 -18.48 8.21
CA ALA A 832 77.87 -19.55 8.23
C ALA A 832 78.43 -20.86 8.83
N GLY A 833 79.76 -21.00 8.89
CA GLY A 833 80.42 -22.15 9.50
C GLY A 833 81.92 -22.15 9.26
N TYR A 834 82.61 -23.17 9.79
CA TYR A 834 84.05 -23.32 9.76
C TYR A 834 84.45 -24.69 9.21
N GLN A 835 85.58 -24.74 8.51
CA GLN A 835 86.26 -25.94 8.06
C GLN A 835 87.60 -26.05 8.78
N ILE A 836 87.76 -27.10 9.58
CA ILE A 836 88.98 -27.49 10.28
C ILE A 836 89.69 -28.56 9.44
N LEU A 837 90.97 -28.35 9.16
CA LEU A 837 91.87 -29.34 8.59
C LEU A 837 92.90 -29.75 9.64
N TYR A 838 93.10 -31.06 9.83
CA TYR A 838 94.19 -31.58 10.67
C TYR A 838 94.92 -32.75 9.99
N GLY A 839 96.22 -32.93 10.22
CA GLY A 839 97.01 -33.99 9.59
C GLY A 839 98.36 -34.22 10.26
N SER A 840 99.09 -35.27 9.86
CA SER A 840 100.40 -35.63 10.42
C SER A 840 101.58 -34.84 9.83
N ASN A 841 101.33 -33.96 8.85
CA ASN A 841 102.34 -33.05 8.30
C ASN A 841 101.79 -31.62 8.14
N SER A 842 102.69 -30.63 8.17
CA SER A 842 102.35 -29.19 8.12
C SER A 842 101.82 -28.72 6.77
N SER A 843 102.19 -29.40 5.68
CA SER A 843 101.72 -29.13 4.33
C SER A 843 100.34 -29.70 4.04
N PHE A 844 99.81 -30.59 4.90
CA PHE A 844 98.54 -31.30 4.72
C PHE A 844 98.46 -32.09 3.40
N THR A 845 99.60 -32.60 2.93
CA THR A 845 99.69 -33.39 1.69
C THR A 845 99.42 -34.88 1.90
N LYS A 846 99.79 -35.47 3.05
CA LYS A 846 99.52 -36.87 3.41
C LYS A 846 98.79 -36.96 4.76
N GLY A 847 97.80 -37.84 4.88
CA GLY A 847 97.08 -38.12 6.14
C GLY A 847 96.20 -36.97 6.69
N LYS A 848 95.73 -36.04 5.83
CA LYS A 848 94.84 -34.93 6.22
C LYS A 848 93.38 -35.37 6.37
N LYS A 849 92.69 -34.83 7.38
CA LYS A 849 91.24 -34.99 7.60
C LYS A 849 90.57 -33.63 7.65
N LYS A 850 89.33 -33.55 7.17
CA LYS A 850 88.50 -32.33 7.18
C LYS A 850 87.32 -32.50 8.12
N VAL A 851 87.01 -31.47 8.91
CA VAL A 851 85.85 -31.43 9.80
C VAL A 851 85.16 -30.09 9.60
N TYR A 852 83.84 -30.10 9.43
CA TYR A 852 83.05 -28.88 9.43
C TYR A 852 82.34 -28.72 10.76
N THR A 853 82.23 -27.48 11.22
CA THR A 853 81.51 -27.17 12.44
C THR A 853 81.06 -25.71 12.42
N THR A 854 79.95 -25.43 13.10
CA THR A 854 79.53 -24.07 13.44
C THR A 854 80.12 -23.61 14.77
N LYS A 855 80.63 -24.55 15.59
CA LYS A 855 81.18 -24.28 16.92
C LYS A 855 82.63 -23.83 16.83
N ILE A 856 83.02 -22.87 17.67
CA ILE A 856 84.39 -22.32 17.74
C ILE A 856 85.37 -23.17 18.57
N LYS A 857 84.87 -24.23 19.23
CA LYS A 857 85.65 -25.25 19.93
C LYS A 857 85.27 -26.63 19.41
N LYS A 858 86.25 -27.50 19.13
CA LYS A 858 86.02 -28.86 18.63
C LYS A 858 87.08 -29.83 19.14
N ALA A 859 86.64 -30.95 19.68
CA ALA A 859 87.51 -32.07 20.05
C ALA A 859 87.71 -33.04 18.88
N VAL A 860 88.94 -33.51 18.70
CA VAL A 860 89.30 -34.59 17.79
C VAL A 860 89.96 -35.71 18.59
N THR A 861 89.46 -36.94 18.49
CA THR A 861 89.91 -38.10 19.26
C THR A 861 90.51 -39.19 18.36
N ARG A 862 91.01 -40.29 18.95
CA ARG A 862 91.66 -41.44 18.26
C ARG A 862 92.93 -41.05 17.48
N LEU A 863 93.68 -40.06 17.98
CA LEU A 863 94.96 -39.65 17.41
C LEU A 863 96.08 -40.60 17.85
N LYS A 864 97.03 -40.90 16.95
CA LYS A 864 98.16 -41.79 17.26
C LYS A 864 99.05 -41.14 18.34
N LYS A 865 99.36 -41.91 19.39
CA LYS A 865 100.21 -41.49 20.51
C LYS A 865 101.62 -41.17 20.01
N ARG A 866 102.32 -40.24 20.66
CA ARG A 866 103.67 -39.78 20.28
C ARG A 866 103.81 -39.22 18.86
N LYS A 867 102.69 -38.91 18.18
CA LYS A 867 102.70 -38.21 16.88
C LYS A 867 102.31 -36.74 17.04
N THR A 868 102.91 -35.89 16.23
CA THR A 868 102.59 -34.46 16.13
C THR A 868 101.56 -34.24 15.02
N TYR A 869 100.48 -33.52 15.36
CA TYR A 869 99.44 -33.14 14.41
C TYR A 869 99.46 -31.64 14.15
N TYR A 870 99.19 -31.28 12.90
CA TYR A 870 99.11 -29.90 12.41
C TYR A 870 97.66 -29.56 12.12
N VAL A 871 97.21 -28.34 12.46
CA VAL A 871 95.82 -27.89 12.30
C VAL A 871 95.75 -26.51 11.67
N LYS A 872 94.81 -26.31 10.74
CA LYS A 872 94.39 -24.98 10.24
C LYS A 872 92.87 -24.91 10.04
N VAL A 873 92.28 -23.73 10.22
CA VAL A 873 90.81 -23.53 10.17
C VAL A 873 90.45 -22.37 9.25
N ARG A 874 89.36 -22.46 8.47
CA ARG A 874 88.81 -21.32 7.71
C ARG A 874 87.30 -21.20 7.90
N ALA A 875 86.77 -19.99 7.82
CA ALA A 875 85.34 -19.72 7.82
C ALA A 875 84.76 -19.75 6.39
N TYR A 876 83.44 -19.87 6.25
CA TYR A 876 82.72 -19.63 5.00
C TYR A 876 81.40 -18.88 5.21
N LYS A 877 80.90 -18.23 4.16
CA LYS A 877 79.57 -17.58 4.04
C LYS A 877 78.84 -18.12 2.80
N PHE A 878 77.54 -17.89 2.68
CA PHE A 878 76.79 -18.18 1.45
C PHE A 878 76.65 -16.94 0.57
N ASP A 879 76.69 -17.11 -0.75
CA ASP A 879 76.29 -16.08 -1.72
C ASP A 879 74.78 -16.15 -2.04
N SER A 880 74.28 -15.24 -2.90
CA SER A 880 72.87 -15.20 -3.33
C SER A 880 72.45 -16.41 -4.16
N ALA A 881 73.37 -17.26 -4.59
CA ALA A 881 73.10 -18.52 -5.27
C ALA A 881 73.19 -19.74 -4.32
N GLY A 882 73.39 -19.52 -3.02
CA GLY A 882 73.51 -20.60 -2.02
C GLY A 882 74.88 -21.29 -1.97
N LYS A 883 75.91 -20.78 -2.67
CA LYS A 883 77.24 -21.40 -2.72
C LYS A 883 78.11 -20.95 -1.53
N LYS A 884 78.83 -21.89 -0.91
CA LYS A 884 79.81 -21.60 0.18
C LYS A 884 81.04 -20.87 -0.37
N ILE A 885 81.21 -19.61 0.01
CA ILE A 885 82.40 -18.80 -0.23
C ILE A 885 83.32 -18.92 0.99
N TYR A 886 84.50 -19.51 0.81
CA TYR A 886 85.45 -19.77 1.90
C TYR A 886 86.47 -18.62 2.04
N GLY A 887 86.78 -18.25 3.28
CA GLY A 887 87.88 -17.35 3.62
C GLY A 887 89.24 -18.04 3.59
N LYS A 888 90.30 -17.29 3.90
CA LYS A 888 91.66 -17.83 4.04
C LYS A 888 91.75 -18.75 5.28
N PHE A 889 92.55 -19.82 5.20
CA PHE A 889 92.89 -20.64 6.36
C PHE A 889 93.72 -19.87 7.38
N SER A 890 93.52 -20.13 8.67
CA SER A 890 94.37 -19.69 9.78
C SER A 890 95.82 -20.11 9.56
N SER A 891 96.74 -19.51 10.31
CA SER A 891 98.10 -20.06 10.43
C SER A 891 98.03 -21.51 10.94
N VAL A 892 98.98 -22.34 10.51
CA VAL A 892 99.07 -23.73 10.95
C VAL A 892 99.61 -23.77 12.39
N LYS A 893 98.95 -24.50 13.28
CA LYS A 893 99.45 -24.80 14.63
C LYS A 893 99.77 -26.29 14.73
N LYS A 894 100.82 -26.65 15.47
CA LYS A 894 101.23 -28.04 15.70
C LYS A 894 101.08 -28.40 17.17
N LEU A 895 100.73 -29.65 17.45
CA LEU A 895 100.61 -30.17 18.81
C LEU A 895 101.06 -31.65 18.86
N PRO A 896 102.08 -32.01 19.67
CA PRO A 896 102.40 -33.40 19.95
C PRO A 896 101.37 -34.03 20.88
N ILE A 897 100.97 -35.27 20.61
CA ILE A 897 100.00 -36.02 21.43
C ILE A 897 100.74 -36.78 22.55
N LYS A 898 100.39 -36.49 23.82
CA LYS A 898 101.03 -37.04 25.04
C LYS A 898 101.00 -38.58 25.07
N LYS A 899 101.97 -39.15 25.82
CA LYS A 899 102.30 -40.59 25.93
C LYS A 899 101.09 -41.46 26.26
#